data_AF-A0A850AVE3-F1
#
_entry.id   AF-A0A850AVE3-F1
#
_cell.length_a   1.000
_cell.length_b   1.000
_cell.length_c   1.000
_cell.angle_alpha   90.00
_cell.angle_beta   90.00
_cell.angle_gamma   90.00
#
_symmetry.space_group_name_H-M   'P 1'
#
loop_
_entity.id
_entity.type
_entity.pdbx_description
1 polymer ?
#
loop_
_entity_poly.entity_id
_entity_poly.type
_entity_poly.pdbx_seq_one_letter_code
_entity_poly.pdbx_strand_id
1 'polypeptide(L)'
;MGGDRVRDRRPSASTSVSRQRSEVEADRGSAQDGLGAHAPLSLRIIAPTTCRPGRGFPVRFVLCDQSGTPPAQPFTGPIEIAVPPGMTGLPERLVFQPDDDSVLVQEGVTIGQEGIYRIRARRASSDVVEPWLEGNPTVCRVDDRPSVRWGSLRGDGSDGPEGGRHPEAYLRDCRRIGGLDFAGLSMPIDLSTRSGERGGDRAGSSPSLEVAWNALSGAVRAANGTDRFTAIAGVTIPMASLGSVGAYFKAGLPGWSQLSRLSSVVWPWDPVVVDGLRPSLMIAHLDAASIPYTALGVRGRGSVSILECYSSAGMSFPGYGVTDPVLGGVTDPRAMSLFRVAGRGFSVGLAGDGGAASGLPGIDPAVGAPHGSARPPGLTAVLTDGTTAEALIDAYHRRRVYATSGARIYLDVRIGGAGMGEVHHTDHEAKAVISVAGTSEIRYVNLFDGERVRTQFRPTGKRDLDLSVSLGEPAAEAQPFLVEVIQADGHRAWSSPIWVRRRSLPDLRWERTAKGRAVLVNGGSSAARSVTVVGHPSAYPFLRPFDEPYGPIPDRADAALRVVRYDDTRALVFVQYRRLEGHLTITGLKAILAEAGRSSPEGAGPEPVGGGRWRLRAGADTRAWQTACFDVTIGPRKPAALVLEIGAEQTVWLQGAVQRGRKFRMPLNGVDRQVTSRTLRLPLLKPGGRWEMPVTPLIWAADPDGRIAESNEGNNLYIPIARR
;
A
#
# COMPACT_ATOMS: atom_id res chain seq x y z
N MET A 1 42.34 -8.79 -54.66
CA MET A 1 42.16 -7.75 -53.61
C MET A 1 40.76 -7.89 -53.05
N GLY A 2 40.62 -7.97 -51.72
CA GLY A 2 39.34 -7.89 -51.01
C GLY A 2 38.62 -9.24 -50.83
N GLY A 3 38.46 -9.67 -49.58
CA GLY A 3 37.67 -10.85 -49.23
C GLY A 3 37.79 -11.24 -47.76
N ASP A 4 37.53 -10.30 -46.84
CA ASP A 4 37.50 -10.55 -45.39
C ASP A 4 36.37 -11.52 -45.01
N ARG A 5 36.75 -12.64 -44.37
CA ARG A 5 35.88 -13.46 -43.54
C ARG A 5 36.35 -13.31 -42.09
N VAL A 6 35.70 -12.41 -41.33
CA VAL A 6 35.89 -12.34 -39.89
C VAL A 6 35.00 -13.39 -39.22
N ARG A 7 35.64 -14.42 -38.67
CA ARG A 7 35.06 -15.31 -37.67
C ARG A 7 35.11 -14.60 -36.31
N ASP A 8 33.96 -14.35 -35.75
CA ASP A 8 33.78 -13.72 -34.44
C ASP A 8 34.13 -14.73 -33.33
N ARG A 9 35.29 -14.56 -32.69
CA ARG A 9 35.72 -15.29 -31.48
C ARG A 9 35.63 -14.34 -30.30
N ARG A 10 34.64 -14.52 -29.43
CA ARG A 10 34.57 -13.88 -28.11
C ARG A 10 35.73 -14.36 -27.22
N PRO A 11 36.52 -13.47 -26.58
CA PRO A 11 37.38 -13.84 -25.47
C PRO A 11 36.64 -13.74 -24.13
N SER A 12 36.90 -14.71 -23.27
CA SER A 12 36.51 -14.80 -21.86
C SER A 12 37.19 -13.73 -21.01
N ALA A 13 36.41 -12.91 -20.29
CA ALA A 13 36.92 -11.99 -19.28
C ALA A 13 36.51 -12.46 -17.88
N SER A 14 37.35 -13.30 -17.27
CA SER A 14 37.28 -13.65 -15.85
C SER A 14 38.69 -13.61 -15.27
N THR A 15 39.15 -12.43 -14.83
CA THR A 15 40.17 -12.19 -13.78
C THR A 15 40.76 -10.78 -13.94
N SER A 16 40.20 -9.79 -13.23
CA SER A 16 40.91 -8.55 -12.86
C SER A 16 40.13 -7.59 -11.93
N VAL A 17 38.87 -7.87 -11.57
CA VAL A 17 38.04 -6.95 -10.75
C VAL A 17 38.40 -6.96 -9.24
N SER A 18 39.21 -7.91 -8.76
CA SER A 18 39.51 -8.03 -7.33
C SER A 18 40.64 -7.15 -6.79
N ARG A 19 41.48 -6.55 -7.65
CA ARG A 19 42.61 -5.69 -7.19
C ARG A 19 42.34 -4.19 -7.22
N GLN A 20 41.32 -3.72 -7.93
CA GLN A 20 40.94 -2.29 -7.91
C GLN A 20 40.01 -1.90 -6.75
N ARG A 21 39.49 -2.86 -5.96
CA ARG A 21 38.66 -2.55 -4.78
C ARG A 21 39.46 -2.21 -3.53
N SER A 22 40.68 -2.73 -3.37
CA SER A 22 41.49 -2.51 -2.17
C SER A 22 42.18 -1.14 -2.13
N GLU A 23 42.45 -0.51 -3.28
CA GLU A 23 43.08 0.81 -3.33
C GLU A 23 42.06 1.96 -3.19
N VAL A 24 40.78 1.74 -3.53
CA VAL A 24 39.70 2.74 -3.35
C VAL A 24 39.18 2.79 -1.90
N GLU A 25 39.36 1.72 -1.12
CA GLU A 25 38.96 1.69 0.31
C GLU A 25 40.00 2.37 1.22
N ALA A 26 41.28 2.39 0.85
CA ALA A 26 42.33 3.06 1.63
C ALA A 26 42.27 4.60 1.50
N ASP A 27 41.83 5.12 0.35
CA ASP A 27 41.78 6.57 0.09
C ASP A 27 40.52 7.27 0.63
N ARG A 28 39.56 6.50 1.18
CA ARG A 28 38.41 7.05 1.93
C ARG A 28 38.70 7.32 3.40
N GLY A 29 39.79 6.75 3.93
CA GLY A 29 40.19 6.94 5.34
C GLY A 29 40.93 8.24 5.61
N SER A 30 41.45 8.92 4.58
CA SER A 30 42.28 10.13 4.70
C SER A 30 41.56 11.42 4.29
N ALA A 31 40.37 11.33 3.69
CA ALA A 31 39.61 12.51 3.22
C ALA A 31 38.59 13.05 4.24
N GLN A 32 38.38 12.37 5.39
CA GLN A 32 37.45 12.83 6.44
C GLN A 32 38.07 13.80 7.46
N ASP A 33 39.40 13.89 7.54
CA ASP A 33 40.08 14.73 8.55
C ASP A 33 40.24 16.20 8.14
N GLY A 34 39.70 16.61 6.97
CA GLY A 34 39.87 17.97 6.42
C GLY A 34 38.60 18.83 6.29
N LEU A 35 37.41 18.33 6.65
CA LEU A 35 36.13 19.04 6.47
C LEU A 35 35.42 19.42 7.79
N GLY A 36 36.12 19.30 8.92
CA GLY A 36 35.61 19.67 10.24
C GLY A 36 35.52 21.18 10.43
N ALA A 37 34.42 21.82 10.00
CA ALA A 37 33.82 23.03 10.62
C ALA A 37 32.65 23.63 9.81
N HIS A 38 32.49 23.32 8.51
CA HIS A 38 31.59 24.11 7.63
C HIS A 38 30.80 23.28 6.61
N ALA A 39 30.29 22.10 6.96
CA ALA A 39 29.24 21.49 6.15
C ALA A 39 27.98 22.39 6.22
N PRO A 40 27.36 22.82 5.10
CA PRO A 40 26.21 23.69 5.12
C PRO A 40 25.02 22.98 5.78
N LEU A 41 24.53 23.55 6.89
CA LEU A 41 23.33 23.10 7.58
C LEU A 41 22.09 23.74 6.95
N SER A 42 21.06 22.94 6.70
CA SER A 42 19.73 23.39 6.28
C SER A 42 18.80 23.54 7.49
N LEU A 43 18.01 24.62 7.53
CA LEU A 43 16.98 24.85 8.55
C LEU A 43 15.60 24.48 7.99
N ARG A 44 14.89 23.61 8.69
CA ARG A 44 13.51 23.22 8.37
C ARG A 44 12.54 23.76 9.40
N ILE A 45 11.39 24.24 8.92
CA ILE A 45 10.35 24.84 9.75
C ILE A 45 9.09 24.02 9.56
N ILE A 46 8.57 23.48 10.66
CA ILE A 46 7.45 22.56 10.67
C ILE A 46 6.36 23.10 11.59
N ALA A 47 5.20 23.41 11.01
CA ALA A 47 3.98 23.76 11.73
C ALA A 47 2.85 22.80 11.33
N PRO A 48 1.76 22.66 12.11
CA PRO A 48 0.60 21.91 11.65
C PRO A 48 0.05 22.48 10.35
N THR A 49 -0.38 21.60 9.44
CA THR A 49 -0.96 22.04 8.15
C THR A 49 -2.34 22.68 8.33
N THR A 50 -3.02 22.37 9.43
CA THR A 50 -4.33 22.95 9.75
C THR A 50 -4.38 23.36 11.21
N CYS A 51 -5.01 24.49 11.50
CA CYS A 51 -5.33 24.92 12.86
C CYS A 51 -6.67 25.66 12.90
N ARG A 52 -7.14 25.95 14.11
CA ARG A 52 -8.33 26.77 14.34
C ARG A 52 -7.92 28.11 14.96
N PRO A 53 -8.65 29.21 14.70
CA PRO A 53 -8.36 30.49 15.33
C PRO A 53 -8.29 30.41 16.85
N GLY A 54 -7.25 31.01 17.44
CA GLY A 54 -7.04 31.03 18.89
C GLY A 54 -6.60 29.71 19.54
N ARG A 55 -6.58 28.58 18.81
CA ARG A 55 -6.02 27.32 19.32
C ARG A 55 -4.50 27.32 19.19
N GLY A 56 -3.82 27.14 20.32
CA GLY A 56 -2.35 27.04 20.37
C GLY A 56 -1.81 25.78 19.70
N PHE A 57 -0.69 25.91 19.00
CA PHE A 57 0.03 24.81 18.37
C PHE A 57 1.56 24.97 18.45
N PRO A 58 2.33 23.88 18.31
CA PRO A 58 3.78 23.96 18.30
C PRO A 58 4.34 24.31 16.90
N VAL A 59 5.43 25.06 16.87
CA VAL A 59 6.27 25.28 15.68
C VAL A 59 7.63 24.67 15.96
N ARG A 60 8.12 23.81 15.06
CA ARG A 60 9.43 23.16 15.18
C ARG A 60 10.42 23.75 14.18
N PHE A 61 11.63 23.97 14.67
CA PHE A 61 12.79 24.38 13.89
C PHE A 61 13.82 23.27 13.99
N VAL A 62 14.20 22.69 12.85
CA VAL A 62 15.07 21.51 12.79
C VAL A 62 16.28 21.85 11.94
N LEU A 63 17.47 21.70 12.49
CA LEU A 63 18.71 21.82 11.73
C LEU A 63 19.15 20.45 11.22
N CYS A 64 19.42 20.39 9.92
CA CYS A 64 19.82 19.18 9.24
C CYS A 64 21.12 19.42 8.48
N ASP A 65 21.99 18.43 8.40
CA ASP A 65 23.11 18.42 7.47
C ASP A 65 22.65 18.14 6.03
N GLN A 66 23.62 17.98 5.12
CA GLN A 66 23.37 17.58 3.73
C GLN A 66 22.82 16.15 3.59
N SER A 67 22.66 15.39 4.67
CA SER A 67 21.96 14.11 4.72
C SER A 67 20.58 14.16 5.41
N GLY A 68 20.07 15.35 5.72
CA GLY A 68 18.69 15.54 6.17
C GLY A 68 18.50 15.06 7.61
N THR A 69 19.59 14.60 8.23
CA THR A 69 19.72 14.21 9.63
C THR A 69 20.27 15.37 10.45
N PRO A 70 20.04 15.38 11.76
CA PRO A 70 20.75 16.29 12.65
C PRO A 70 22.27 16.20 12.44
N PRO A 71 22.99 17.33 12.49
CA PRO A 71 24.44 17.32 12.39
C PRO A 71 25.09 16.48 13.50
N ALA A 72 26.26 15.92 13.20
CA ALA A 72 27.03 15.11 14.14
C ALA A 72 27.42 15.87 15.43
N GLN A 73 27.56 17.20 15.35
CA GLN A 73 27.76 18.06 16.51
C GLN A 73 26.53 18.96 16.71
N PRO A 74 25.99 19.08 17.93
CA PRO A 74 24.88 19.98 18.22
C PRO A 74 25.20 21.41 17.81
N PHE A 75 24.33 22.01 17.01
CA PHE A 75 24.46 23.42 16.66
C PHE A 75 23.99 24.29 17.83
N THR A 76 24.78 25.32 18.15
CA THR A 76 24.38 26.40 19.07
C THR A 76 24.43 27.72 18.31
N GLY A 77 23.35 28.48 18.35
CA GLY A 77 23.33 29.78 17.68
C GLY A 77 21.93 30.32 17.40
N PRO A 78 21.84 31.63 17.08
CA PRO A 78 20.57 32.28 16.84
C PRO A 78 19.97 31.94 15.47
N ILE A 79 18.64 31.89 15.44
CA ILE A 79 17.84 31.99 14.22
C ILE A 79 16.98 33.26 14.27
N GLU A 80 16.80 33.87 13.12
CA GLU A 80 15.85 34.96 12.90
C GLU A 80 14.59 34.41 12.26
N ILE A 81 13.44 34.93 12.68
CA ILE A 81 12.12 34.45 12.29
C ILE A 81 11.31 35.64 11.79
N ALA A 82 10.83 35.55 10.56
CA ALA A 82 9.87 36.50 10.01
C ALA A 82 8.47 36.00 10.37
N VAL A 83 7.96 36.49 11.50
CA VAL A 83 6.65 36.13 12.04
C VAL A 83 5.56 36.66 11.10
N PRO A 84 4.66 35.81 10.57
CA PRO A 84 3.57 36.27 9.71
C PRO A 84 2.61 37.20 10.47
N PRO A 85 2.08 38.27 9.85
CA PRO A 85 1.04 39.10 10.46
C PRO A 85 -0.15 38.26 10.92
N GLY A 86 -0.67 38.51 12.12
CA GLY A 86 -1.81 37.76 12.69
C GLY A 86 -1.44 36.47 13.44
N MET A 87 -0.15 36.12 13.51
CA MET A 87 0.39 35.07 14.37
C MET A 87 0.93 35.67 15.68
N THR A 88 0.64 35.03 16.81
CA THR A 88 1.12 35.43 18.16
C THR A 88 1.76 34.25 18.88
N GLY A 89 2.65 34.53 19.84
CA GLY A 89 3.37 33.49 20.59
C GLY A 89 4.64 32.95 19.92
N LEU A 90 5.04 33.50 18.77
CA LEU A 90 6.30 33.20 18.08
C LEU A 90 7.22 34.43 18.15
N PRO A 91 8.39 34.36 18.80
CA PRO A 91 9.34 35.48 18.83
C PRO A 91 10.09 35.64 17.50
N GLU A 92 10.60 36.85 17.23
CA GLU A 92 11.39 37.15 16.01
C GLU A 92 12.79 36.54 16.05
N ARG A 93 13.25 36.09 17.22
CA ARG A 93 14.56 35.48 17.41
C ARG A 93 14.48 34.34 18.42
N LEU A 94 15.08 33.21 18.07
CA LEU A 94 15.30 32.05 18.95
C LEU A 94 16.78 31.67 18.92
N VAL A 95 17.25 30.93 19.93
CA VAL A 95 18.65 30.49 20.02
C VAL A 95 18.65 29.00 20.29
N PHE A 96 19.23 28.23 19.36
CA PHE A 96 19.52 26.82 19.60
C PHE A 96 20.55 26.69 20.71
N GLN A 97 20.23 25.86 21.70
CA GLN A 97 21.11 25.43 22.78
C GLN A 97 21.67 24.03 22.46
N PRO A 98 22.80 23.63 23.07
CA PRO A 98 23.33 22.28 22.92
C PRO A 98 22.29 21.18 23.22
N ASP A 99 21.47 21.38 24.26
CA ASP A 99 20.46 20.42 24.73
C ASP A 99 19.23 20.31 23.81
N ASP A 100 19.06 21.23 22.85
CA ASP A 100 17.99 21.14 21.86
C ASP A 100 18.22 19.97 20.87
N ASP A 101 19.46 19.46 20.79
CA ASP A 101 19.85 18.37 19.88
C ASP A 101 19.39 18.65 18.44
N SER A 102 19.67 19.87 17.97
CA SER A 102 19.29 20.38 16.65
C SER A 102 17.78 20.47 16.37
N VAL A 103 16.92 20.36 17.39
CA VAL A 103 15.46 20.50 17.30
C VAL A 103 14.92 21.45 18.37
N LEU A 104 14.52 22.65 17.95
CA LEU A 104 13.90 23.65 18.82
C LEU A 104 12.39 23.69 18.59
N VAL A 105 11.60 23.67 19.67
CA VAL A 105 10.13 23.72 19.59
C VAL A 105 9.59 24.94 20.33
N GLN A 106 8.91 25.83 19.62
CA GLN A 106 8.13 26.92 20.21
C GLN A 106 6.69 26.46 20.40
N GLU A 107 6.25 26.38 21.66
CA GLU A 107 4.88 26.02 22.03
C GLU A 107 3.95 27.23 22.08
N GLY A 108 2.63 27.00 22.03
CA GLY A 108 1.62 28.03 22.29
C GLY A 108 1.45 29.07 21.19
N VAL A 109 1.93 28.81 19.97
CA VAL A 109 1.73 29.70 18.82
C VAL A 109 0.26 29.68 18.41
N THR A 110 -0.34 30.85 18.20
CA THR A 110 -1.75 30.97 17.79
C THR A 110 -1.89 31.85 16.55
N ILE A 111 -2.94 31.60 15.77
CA ILE A 111 -3.36 32.45 14.66
C ILE A 111 -4.75 33.00 15.00
N GLY A 112 -4.96 34.30 14.81
CA GLY A 112 -6.23 34.96 15.17
C GLY A 112 -7.30 34.97 14.08
N GLN A 113 -6.91 34.78 12.81
CA GLN A 113 -7.81 34.94 11.65
C GLN A 113 -7.69 33.77 10.69
N GLU A 114 -8.73 33.55 9.87
CA GLU A 114 -8.67 32.57 8.80
C GLU A 114 -7.67 32.97 7.73
N GLY A 115 -7.00 31.99 7.13
CA GLY A 115 -6.04 32.22 6.08
C GLY A 115 -4.97 31.15 5.99
N ILE A 116 -4.05 31.34 5.05
CA ILE A 116 -2.90 30.46 4.83
C ILE A 116 -1.66 31.20 5.30
N TYR A 117 -0.97 30.63 6.28
CA TYR A 117 0.20 31.22 6.91
C TYR A 117 1.43 30.36 6.65
N ARG A 118 2.58 31.00 6.43
CA ARG A 118 3.88 30.32 6.26
C ARG A 118 4.92 31.05 7.08
N ILE A 119 5.61 30.31 7.94
CA ILE A 119 6.67 30.86 8.79
C ILE A 119 7.97 30.82 7.99
N ARG A 120 8.73 31.91 8.02
CA ARG A 120 10.07 31.97 7.43
C ARG A 120 11.12 32.16 8.50
N ALA A 121 12.26 31.50 8.37
CA ALA A 121 13.38 31.64 9.27
C ALA A 121 14.72 31.48 8.53
N ARG A 122 15.78 32.01 9.13
CA ARG A 122 17.16 31.83 8.67
C ARG A 122 18.09 31.75 9.87
N ARG A 123 19.27 31.16 9.70
CA ARG A 123 20.32 31.23 10.72
C ARG A 123 20.92 32.64 10.72
N ALA A 124 21.16 33.17 11.91
CA ALA A 124 21.91 34.40 12.10
C ALA A 124 23.37 34.02 12.36
N SER A 125 24.21 34.21 11.35
CA SER A 125 25.68 34.14 11.45
C SER A 125 26.25 35.55 11.32
N SER A 126 27.35 35.83 12.02
CA SER A 126 28.06 37.11 11.88
C SER A 126 28.70 37.29 10.51
N ASP A 127 29.00 36.18 9.81
CA ASP A 127 29.91 36.19 8.67
C ASP A 127 29.21 35.91 7.33
N VAL A 128 28.00 35.33 7.36
CA VAL A 128 27.22 34.95 6.17
C VAL A 128 25.74 35.20 6.39
N VAL A 129 25.12 35.99 5.51
CA VAL A 129 23.67 36.15 5.47
C VAL A 129 23.07 34.95 4.75
N GLU A 130 22.48 34.03 5.51
CA GLU A 130 21.76 32.89 4.93
C GLU A 130 20.41 33.31 4.33
N PRO A 131 19.93 32.63 3.28
CA PRO A 131 18.62 32.91 2.69
C PRO A 131 17.50 32.57 3.68
N TRP A 132 16.38 33.28 3.54
CA TRP A 132 15.14 32.92 4.24
C TRP A 132 14.61 31.59 3.71
N LEU A 133 14.44 30.63 4.62
CA LEU A 133 13.78 29.37 4.35
C LEU A 133 12.34 29.45 4.85
N GLU A 134 11.43 28.74 4.18
CA GLU A 134 10.00 28.78 4.45
C GLU A 134 9.50 27.40 4.87
N GLY A 135 8.63 27.37 5.88
CA GLY A 135 7.97 26.15 6.33
C GLY A 135 6.77 25.75 5.49
N ASN A 136 6.16 24.63 5.84
CA ASN A 136 4.89 24.20 5.23
C ASN A 136 3.76 25.22 5.51
N PRO A 137 2.72 25.26 4.65
CA PRO A 137 1.55 26.08 4.93
C PRO A 137 0.80 25.59 6.17
N THR A 138 0.27 26.54 6.94
CA THR A 138 -0.71 26.35 8.02
C THR A 138 -2.01 27.03 7.59
N VAL A 139 -3.03 26.24 7.32
CA VAL A 139 -4.37 26.68 6.95
C VAL A 139 -5.20 26.86 8.22
N CYS A 140 -5.41 28.10 8.62
CA CYS A 140 -6.26 28.48 9.73
C CYS A 140 -7.70 28.64 9.24
N ARG A 141 -8.64 27.88 9.83
CA ARG A 141 -10.06 27.91 9.43
C ARG A 141 -11.00 27.69 10.61
N VAL A 142 -12.21 28.23 10.53
CA VAL A 142 -13.25 28.16 11.57
C VAL A 142 -14.17 26.94 11.44
N ASP A 143 -14.20 26.31 10.27
CA ASP A 143 -15.10 25.18 10.02
C ASP A 143 -14.75 23.91 10.80
N ASP A 144 -15.68 22.96 10.74
CA ASP A 144 -15.63 21.65 11.41
C ASP A 144 -14.88 20.59 10.59
N ARG A 145 -14.22 20.96 9.48
CA ARG A 145 -13.48 19.98 8.67
C ARG A 145 -12.33 19.38 9.49
N PRO A 146 -12.12 18.05 9.42
CA PRO A 146 -11.09 17.38 10.21
C PRO A 146 -9.69 17.97 9.98
N SER A 147 -8.89 18.00 11.05
CA SER A 147 -7.49 18.42 10.98
C SER A 147 -6.64 17.46 10.13
N VAL A 148 -5.58 17.98 9.51
CA VAL A 148 -4.57 17.18 8.81
C VAL A 148 -3.53 16.70 9.81
N ARG A 149 -3.31 15.38 9.85
CA ARG A 149 -2.25 14.74 10.62
C ARG A 149 -1.29 14.01 9.70
N TRP A 150 0.00 14.26 9.85
CA TRP A 150 1.05 13.69 9.00
C TRP A 150 1.68 12.45 9.62
N GLY A 151 1.87 11.42 8.82
CA GLY A 151 2.60 10.23 9.23
C GLY A 151 2.96 9.28 8.09
N SER A 152 3.66 8.22 8.47
CA SER A 152 4.09 7.10 7.63
C SER A 152 3.96 5.83 8.46
N LEU A 153 3.45 4.74 7.89
CA LEU A 153 3.18 3.49 8.60
C LEU A 153 4.18 2.37 8.31
N ARG A 154 4.93 2.43 7.20
CA ARG A 154 5.81 1.36 6.74
C ARG A 154 7.26 1.50 7.21
N GLY A 155 7.50 2.10 8.37
CA GLY A 155 8.85 2.20 8.93
C GLY A 155 9.47 0.84 9.19
N ASP A 156 10.64 0.56 8.61
CA ASP A 156 11.45 -0.59 9.02
C ASP A 156 12.32 -0.17 10.20
N GLY A 157 11.88 -0.50 11.41
CA GLY A 157 12.60 -0.23 12.65
C GLY A 157 13.23 -1.49 13.22
N SER A 158 13.76 -2.38 12.38
CA SER A 158 14.44 -3.58 12.87
C SER A 158 15.97 -3.44 12.76
N ASP A 159 16.68 -3.93 13.79
CA ASP A 159 18.10 -4.35 13.70
C ASP A 159 18.21 -5.64 12.84
N GLY A 160 17.33 -5.79 11.86
CA GLY A 160 17.29 -6.91 10.94
C GLY A 160 18.43 -6.84 9.93
N PRO A 161 18.63 -7.91 9.14
CA PRO A 161 19.71 -8.00 8.15
C PRO A 161 19.67 -6.91 7.06
N GLU A 162 18.59 -6.12 6.98
CA GLU A 162 18.42 -4.99 6.05
C GLU A 162 18.93 -3.64 6.60
N GLY A 163 19.35 -3.54 7.87
CA GLY A 163 20.13 -2.42 8.39
C GLY A 163 19.36 -1.12 8.72
N GLY A 164 18.27 -1.22 9.49
CA GLY A 164 17.48 -0.05 9.95
C GLY A 164 17.99 0.60 11.25
N ARG A 165 17.41 1.78 11.60
CA ARG A 165 17.61 2.39 12.94
C ARG A 165 16.89 1.55 14.01
N HIS A 166 17.47 1.51 15.22
CA HIS A 166 16.83 0.94 16.40
C HIS A 166 15.39 1.49 16.58
N PRO A 167 14.37 0.66 16.91
CA PRO A 167 12.96 1.05 16.92
C PRO A 167 12.66 2.36 17.68
N GLU A 168 13.27 2.54 18.84
CA GLU A 168 13.08 3.74 19.67
C GLU A 168 13.67 5.00 19.03
N ALA A 169 14.86 4.87 18.42
CA ALA A 169 15.50 5.95 17.70
C ALA A 169 14.67 6.34 16.46
N TYR A 170 14.15 5.35 15.72
CA TYR A 170 13.24 5.58 14.60
C TYR A 170 12.02 6.42 15.02
N LEU A 171 11.30 6.01 16.06
CA LEU A 171 10.10 6.71 16.52
C LEU A 171 10.42 8.10 17.10
N ARG A 172 11.53 8.22 17.84
CA ARG A 172 12.04 9.49 18.33
C ARG A 172 12.30 10.45 17.17
N ASP A 173 12.98 9.98 16.13
CA ASP A 173 13.39 10.79 14.99
C ASP A 173 12.19 11.20 14.12
N CYS A 174 11.24 10.29 13.89
CA CYS A 174 9.95 10.61 13.25
C CYS A 174 9.21 11.73 13.99
N ARG A 175 9.19 11.67 15.32
CA ARG A 175 8.53 12.67 16.18
C ARG A 175 9.28 14.00 16.24
N ARG A 176 10.60 13.95 16.50
CA ARG A 176 11.42 15.14 16.77
C ARG A 176 11.87 15.84 15.49
N ILE A 177 12.51 15.09 14.59
CA ILE A 177 13.16 15.61 13.37
C ILE A 177 12.15 15.64 12.23
N GLY A 178 11.41 14.54 12.03
CA GLY A 178 10.36 14.44 11.02
C GLY A 178 9.15 15.32 11.34
N GLY A 179 8.93 15.65 12.62
CA GLY A 179 7.79 16.43 13.10
C GLY A 179 6.44 15.79 12.78
N LEU A 180 6.38 14.46 12.73
CA LEU A 180 5.17 13.70 12.41
C LEU A 180 4.20 13.64 13.61
N ASP A 181 2.91 13.52 13.30
CA ASP A 181 1.85 13.31 14.28
C ASP A 181 1.70 11.83 14.66
N PHE A 182 2.05 10.93 13.72
CA PHE A 182 2.08 9.50 13.96
C PHE A 182 3.14 8.81 13.10
N ALA A 183 3.60 7.65 13.55
CA ALA A 183 4.47 6.78 12.75
C ALA A 183 4.17 5.30 13.01
N GLY A 184 4.36 4.46 12.00
CA GLY A 184 4.25 3.03 12.11
C GLY A 184 5.61 2.35 12.04
N LEU A 185 5.77 1.30 12.84
CA LEU A 185 6.86 0.36 12.75
C LEU A 185 6.33 -0.97 12.27
N SER A 186 6.85 -1.45 11.16
CA SER A 186 6.48 -2.73 10.57
C SER A 186 7.70 -3.64 10.48
N MET A 187 7.62 -4.83 11.07
CA MET A 187 8.66 -5.84 10.92
C MET A 187 8.32 -6.76 9.75
N PRO A 188 9.25 -7.03 8.81
CA PRO A 188 9.03 -8.07 7.82
C PRO A 188 8.94 -9.43 8.52
N ILE A 189 7.86 -10.17 8.26
CA ILE A 189 7.79 -11.57 8.68
C ILE A 189 7.99 -12.41 7.42
N ASP A 190 9.17 -12.98 7.26
CA ASP A 190 9.40 -13.99 6.22
C ASP A 190 8.69 -15.28 6.62
N LEU A 191 7.58 -15.56 5.94
CA LEU A 191 6.73 -16.72 6.21
C LEU A 191 7.28 -18.03 5.57
N SER A 192 8.51 -18.03 5.06
CA SER A 192 9.13 -19.20 4.40
C SER A 192 10.34 -19.77 5.14
N THR A 193 10.98 -19.00 6.01
CA THR A 193 12.22 -19.38 6.70
C THR A 193 11.95 -19.65 8.18
N ARG A 194 11.86 -20.93 8.55
CA ARG A 194 12.05 -21.35 9.96
C ARG A 194 13.53 -21.42 10.35
N SER A 195 14.45 -21.17 9.43
CA SER A 195 15.87 -21.10 9.72
C SER A 195 16.21 -19.68 10.14
N GLY A 196 16.73 -19.50 11.35
CA GLY A 196 17.42 -18.27 11.77
C GLY A 196 18.71 -18.00 10.98
N GLU A 197 18.78 -18.39 9.70
CA GLU A 197 19.94 -18.29 8.83
C GLU A 197 19.45 -18.00 7.41
N ARG A 198 19.49 -16.71 7.06
CA ARG A 198 19.88 -16.15 5.75
C ARG A 198 19.73 -14.62 5.75
N GLY A 199 20.24 -13.98 6.80
CA GLY A 199 21.21 -12.90 6.55
C GLY A 199 22.53 -13.62 6.30
N GLY A 200 23.27 -13.27 5.25
CA GLY A 200 24.57 -13.90 5.00
C GLY A 200 25.42 -13.87 6.27
N ASP A 201 26.14 -14.97 6.52
CA ASP A 201 27.21 -15.04 7.51
C ASP A 201 28.22 -13.91 7.30
N ARG A 202 27.91 -12.74 7.87
CA ARG A 202 28.88 -11.92 8.57
C ARG A 202 28.69 -12.30 10.03
N ALA A 203 29.71 -12.95 10.57
CA ALA A 203 29.74 -13.50 11.92
C ALA A 203 29.08 -12.56 12.96
N GLY A 204 28.04 -13.09 13.63
CA GLY A 204 27.50 -12.66 14.92
C GLY A 204 26.94 -11.24 15.02
N SER A 205 25.60 -11.07 14.97
CA SER A 205 24.87 -10.01 15.73
C SER A 205 23.38 -9.82 15.41
N SER A 206 22.74 -10.51 14.46
CA SER A 206 21.31 -10.27 14.22
C SER A 206 20.42 -10.92 15.30
N PRO A 207 19.55 -10.15 16.00
CA PRO A 207 18.61 -10.69 16.98
C PRO A 207 17.60 -11.64 16.32
N SER A 208 17.07 -12.61 17.07
CA SER A 208 15.98 -13.44 16.57
C SER A 208 14.74 -12.58 16.26
N LEU A 209 13.89 -13.01 15.32
CA LEU A 209 12.64 -12.30 14.99
C LEU A 209 11.73 -12.08 16.22
N GLU A 210 11.82 -12.95 17.23
CA GLU A 210 11.14 -12.77 18.52
C GLU A 210 11.69 -11.58 19.29
N VAL A 211 13.02 -11.47 19.40
CA VAL A 211 13.67 -10.34 20.06
C VAL A 211 13.35 -9.05 19.30
N ALA A 212 13.40 -9.06 17.97
CA ALA A 212 13.05 -7.90 17.15
C ALA A 212 11.58 -7.47 17.34
N TRP A 213 10.64 -8.42 17.35
CA TRP A 213 9.23 -8.12 17.61
C TRP A 213 8.98 -7.56 19.01
N ASN A 214 9.65 -8.11 20.02
CA ASN A 214 9.55 -7.64 21.40
C ASN A 214 10.13 -6.23 21.56
N ALA A 215 11.27 -5.95 20.93
CA ALA A 215 11.88 -4.62 20.92
C ALA A 215 10.98 -3.58 20.23
N LEU A 216 10.47 -3.90 19.04
CA LEU A 216 9.51 -3.06 18.30
C LEU A 216 8.24 -2.80 19.13
N SER A 217 7.64 -3.86 19.68
CA SER A 217 6.44 -3.75 20.51
C SER A 217 6.68 -2.93 21.77
N GLY A 218 7.86 -3.07 22.40
CA GLY A 218 8.30 -2.27 23.53
C GLY A 218 8.42 -0.80 23.18
N ALA A 219 9.11 -0.47 22.09
CA ALA A 219 9.28 0.89 21.62
C ALA A 219 7.96 1.58 21.26
N VAL A 220 7.04 0.87 20.58
CA VAL A 220 5.70 1.39 20.27
C VAL A 220 4.92 1.69 21.56
N ARG A 221 4.97 0.80 22.56
CA ARG A 221 4.32 1.04 23.86
C ARG A 221 4.96 2.21 24.61
N ALA A 222 6.29 2.36 24.56
CA ALA A 222 6.98 3.46 25.22
C ALA A 222 6.73 4.82 24.54
N ALA A 223 6.59 4.84 23.22
CA ALA A 223 6.28 6.05 22.47
C ALA A 223 4.82 6.53 22.68
N ASN A 224 3.90 5.58 22.84
CA ASN A 224 2.50 5.83 23.15
C ASN A 224 2.34 6.14 24.65
N GLY A 225 1.96 7.37 24.99
CA GLY A 225 1.99 7.89 26.37
C GLY A 225 2.45 9.35 26.43
N THR A 226 2.86 9.91 25.29
CA THR A 226 3.06 11.34 25.10
C THR A 226 1.89 11.93 24.31
N ASP A 227 1.31 13.03 24.79
CA ASP A 227 -0.03 13.52 24.36
C ASP A 227 -0.18 13.91 22.87
N ARG A 228 0.90 13.89 22.06
CA ARG A 228 0.90 14.45 20.70
C ARG A 228 1.50 13.57 19.60
N PHE A 229 1.95 12.36 19.92
CA PHE A 229 2.54 11.45 18.92
C PHE A 229 2.02 10.04 19.12
N THR A 230 1.61 9.40 18.03
CA THR A 230 1.05 8.05 18.06
C THR A 230 1.91 7.08 17.26
N ALA A 231 2.40 6.05 17.93
CA ALA A 231 3.12 4.94 17.32
C ALA A 231 2.17 3.78 17.03
N ILE A 232 2.28 3.17 15.86
CA ILE A 232 1.47 2.01 15.44
C ILE A 232 2.40 0.85 15.11
N ALA A 233 2.16 -0.31 15.73
CA ALA A 233 2.91 -1.51 15.37
C ALA A 233 2.24 -2.21 14.19
N GLY A 234 3.04 -2.83 13.34
CA GLY A 234 2.59 -3.65 12.24
C GLY A 234 3.58 -4.75 11.88
N VAL A 235 3.15 -5.60 10.96
CA VAL A 235 3.96 -6.63 10.33
C VAL A 235 3.84 -6.49 8.83
N THR A 236 4.95 -6.57 8.12
CA THR A 236 4.98 -6.54 6.66
C THR A 236 5.06 -7.96 6.16
N ILE A 237 4.03 -8.37 5.43
CA ILE A 237 3.91 -9.72 4.88
C ILE A 237 4.29 -9.65 3.40
N PRO A 238 5.40 -10.27 2.98
CA PRO A 238 5.80 -10.26 1.58
C PRO A 238 4.78 -11.01 0.70
N MET A 239 4.50 -10.47 -0.47
CA MET A 239 3.68 -11.08 -1.51
C MET A 239 4.57 -11.37 -2.73
N ALA A 240 5.19 -12.56 -2.75
CA ALA A 240 5.99 -13.07 -3.89
C ALA A 240 6.55 -11.98 -4.83
N SER A 241 6.04 -11.86 -6.06
CA SER A 241 6.48 -10.84 -7.06
C SER A 241 5.54 -9.62 -7.16
N LEU A 242 4.60 -9.47 -6.22
CA LEU A 242 3.55 -8.44 -6.24
C LEU A 242 3.78 -7.30 -5.23
N GLY A 243 4.79 -7.41 -4.38
CA GLY A 243 5.11 -6.43 -3.33
C GLY A 243 4.91 -6.99 -1.93
N SER A 244 4.21 -6.27 -1.06
CA SER A 244 3.94 -6.69 0.32
C SER A 244 2.63 -6.09 0.86
N VAL A 245 2.14 -6.60 1.98
CA VAL A 245 0.99 -6.07 2.69
C VAL A 245 1.38 -5.79 4.14
N GLY A 246 1.19 -4.55 4.57
CA GLY A 246 1.33 -4.15 5.96
C GLY A 246 0.05 -4.48 6.72
N ALA A 247 0.18 -5.22 7.82
CA ALA A 247 -0.90 -5.51 8.75
C ALA A 247 -0.62 -4.80 10.08
N TYR A 248 -1.48 -3.84 10.45
CA TYR A 248 -1.27 -2.91 11.55
C TYR A 248 -2.28 -3.11 12.68
N PHE A 249 -1.88 -2.81 13.91
CA PHE A 249 -2.63 -3.12 15.11
C PHE A 249 -2.91 -1.87 15.95
N LYS A 250 -4.19 -1.63 16.28
CA LYS A 250 -4.61 -0.47 17.10
C LYS A 250 -4.29 -0.66 18.58
N ALA A 251 -4.53 -1.87 19.10
CA ALA A 251 -4.36 -2.26 20.49
C ALA A 251 -4.26 -3.80 20.56
N GLY A 252 -3.62 -4.33 21.60
CA GLY A 252 -3.47 -5.78 21.79
C GLY A 252 -2.55 -6.41 20.75
N LEU A 253 -1.26 -6.09 20.84
CA LEU A 253 -0.25 -6.62 19.92
C LEU A 253 -0.16 -8.16 20.02
N PRO A 254 -0.07 -8.89 18.89
CA PRO A 254 0.06 -10.33 18.91
C PRO A 254 1.34 -10.75 19.64
N GLY A 255 1.25 -11.83 20.40
CA GLY A 255 2.43 -12.49 20.97
C GLY A 255 3.25 -13.19 19.88
N TRP A 256 4.53 -13.43 20.13
CA TRP A 256 5.39 -14.14 19.19
C TRP A 256 4.86 -15.54 18.82
N SER A 257 4.23 -16.24 19.75
CA SER A 257 3.59 -17.55 19.49
C SER A 257 2.45 -17.49 18.47
N GLN A 258 1.77 -16.35 18.34
CA GLN A 258 0.75 -16.12 17.31
C GLN A 258 1.41 -15.80 15.97
N LEU A 259 2.43 -14.93 15.95
CA LEU A 259 3.17 -14.55 14.73
C LEU A 259 3.93 -15.72 14.10
N SER A 260 4.65 -16.49 14.91
CA SER A 260 5.46 -17.63 14.47
C SER A 260 4.65 -18.76 13.82
N ARG A 261 3.35 -18.90 14.14
CA ARG A 261 2.45 -19.87 13.48
C ARG A 261 2.12 -19.50 12.03
N LEU A 262 2.26 -18.21 11.69
CA LEU A 262 1.98 -17.69 10.35
C LEU A 262 3.10 -18.02 9.36
N SER A 263 4.28 -18.39 9.84
CA SER A 263 5.46 -18.81 9.03
C SER A 263 5.26 -20.08 8.18
N SER A 264 4.03 -20.54 8.04
CA SER A 264 3.62 -21.63 7.15
C SER A 264 2.63 -21.17 6.06
N VAL A 265 2.26 -19.89 6.06
CA VAL A 265 1.21 -19.33 5.20
C VAL A 265 1.81 -18.42 4.12
N VAL A 266 1.35 -18.55 2.88
CA VAL A 266 1.96 -17.89 1.72
C VAL A 266 1.31 -16.56 1.38
N TRP A 267 0.07 -16.34 1.82
CA TRP A 267 -0.75 -15.26 1.30
C TRP A 267 -1.27 -14.38 2.43
N PRO A 268 -1.03 -13.05 2.40
CA PRO A 268 -1.42 -12.15 3.48
C PRO A 268 -2.94 -12.10 3.71
N TRP A 269 -3.70 -12.42 2.67
CA TRP A 269 -5.16 -12.38 2.72
C TRP A 269 -5.77 -13.67 3.25
N ASP A 270 -5.00 -14.76 3.37
CA ASP A 270 -5.46 -16.07 3.88
C ASP A 270 -6.22 -15.88 5.22
N PRO A 271 -7.40 -16.47 5.41
CA PRO A 271 -8.20 -16.25 6.60
C PRO A 271 -7.49 -16.70 7.87
N VAL A 272 -6.60 -17.69 7.78
CA VAL A 272 -5.76 -18.09 8.92
C VAL A 272 -4.85 -16.94 9.36
N VAL A 273 -4.37 -16.13 8.42
CA VAL A 273 -3.57 -14.93 8.71
C VAL A 273 -4.46 -13.83 9.24
N VAL A 274 -5.53 -13.48 8.54
CA VAL A 274 -6.38 -12.33 8.90
C VAL A 274 -7.16 -12.58 10.19
N ASP A 275 -7.75 -13.76 10.36
CA ASP A 275 -8.53 -14.10 11.55
C ASP A 275 -7.63 -14.49 12.73
N GLY A 276 -6.41 -14.97 12.44
CA GLY A 276 -5.38 -15.29 13.44
C GLY A 276 -4.67 -14.06 14.00
N LEU A 277 -4.33 -13.09 13.13
CA LEU A 277 -3.72 -11.81 13.52
C LEU A 277 -4.76 -10.81 14.02
N ARG A 278 -5.96 -10.83 13.44
CA ARG A 278 -6.99 -9.80 13.61
C ARG A 278 -6.41 -8.38 13.44
N PRO A 279 -5.73 -8.11 12.31
CA PRO A 279 -5.14 -6.80 12.10
C PRO A 279 -6.24 -5.75 12.11
N SER A 280 -5.93 -4.61 12.70
CA SER A 280 -6.85 -3.48 12.73
C SER A 280 -6.88 -2.74 11.40
N LEU A 281 -5.81 -2.78 10.61
CA LEU A 281 -5.72 -2.17 9.29
C LEU A 281 -4.80 -3.00 8.39
N MET A 282 -5.13 -3.11 7.11
CA MET A 282 -4.26 -3.71 6.09
C MET A 282 -4.02 -2.69 4.98
N ILE A 283 -2.75 -2.49 4.61
CA ILE A 283 -2.34 -1.59 3.53
C ILE A 283 -1.56 -2.40 2.50
N ALA A 284 -1.94 -2.28 1.23
CA ALA A 284 -1.19 -2.93 0.16
C ALA A 284 -0.04 -2.03 -0.30
N HIS A 285 1.18 -2.54 -0.16
CA HIS A 285 2.43 -1.96 -0.64
C HIS A 285 2.84 -2.69 -1.93
N LEU A 286 2.04 -2.48 -2.99
CA LEU A 286 2.17 -3.20 -4.25
C LEU A 286 3.30 -2.62 -5.10
N ASP A 287 3.97 -3.49 -5.86
CA ASP A 287 4.92 -3.08 -6.90
C ASP A 287 4.17 -2.39 -8.06
N ALA A 288 4.68 -1.25 -8.53
CA ALA A 288 4.20 -0.53 -9.71
C ALA A 288 4.13 -1.37 -10.98
N ALA A 289 4.95 -2.43 -11.08
CA ALA A 289 4.90 -3.41 -12.16
C ALA A 289 3.71 -4.37 -12.04
N SER A 290 3.06 -4.50 -10.89
CA SER A 290 2.12 -5.60 -10.68
C SER A 290 0.92 -5.15 -9.85
N ILE A 291 -0.12 -4.67 -10.54
CA ILE A 291 -1.44 -4.46 -9.93
C ILE A 291 -2.36 -5.52 -10.49
N PRO A 292 -2.28 -6.76 -9.98
CA PRO A 292 -3.28 -7.70 -10.36
C PRO A 292 -4.54 -7.30 -9.59
N TYR A 293 -5.63 -7.11 -10.32
CA TYR A 293 -7.01 -7.04 -9.81
C TYR A 293 -7.28 -8.07 -8.69
N THR A 294 -6.52 -9.15 -8.69
CA THR A 294 -6.50 -10.27 -7.77
C THR A 294 -6.17 -9.89 -6.32
N ALA A 295 -5.23 -8.98 -6.05
CA ALA A 295 -4.83 -8.64 -4.68
C ALA A 295 -5.90 -7.83 -3.92
N LEU A 296 -6.72 -7.06 -4.66
CA LEU A 296 -7.78 -6.22 -4.10
C LEU A 296 -9.14 -6.93 -4.06
N GLY A 297 -9.27 -8.07 -4.75
CA GLY A 297 -10.48 -8.88 -4.82
C GLY A 297 -10.56 -10.00 -3.77
N VAL A 298 -9.48 -10.44 -3.12
CA VAL A 298 -9.50 -11.71 -2.35
C VAL A 298 -10.48 -11.77 -1.17
N ARG A 299 -10.80 -10.62 -0.56
CA ARG A 299 -11.95 -10.47 0.37
C ARG A 299 -12.89 -9.36 -0.08
N GLY A 300 -12.73 -8.96 -1.33
CA GLY A 300 -13.52 -7.97 -2.02
C GLY A 300 -13.36 -6.52 -1.62
N ARG A 301 -14.25 -5.67 -2.17
CA ARG A 301 -14.20 -4.19 -2.17
C ARG A 301 -14.01 -3.52 -0.79
N GLY A 302 -14.02 -4.28 0.32
CA GLY A 302 -13.89 -3.76 1.68
C GLY A 302 -12.64 -4.18 2.48
N SER A 303 -11.80 -5.13 2.02
CA SER A 303 -10.70 -5.64 2.86
C SER A 303 -9.35 -4.98 2.62
N VAL A 304 -9.16 -4.37 1.45
CA VAL A 304 -8.04 -3.48 1.16
C VAL A 304 -8.63 -2.13 0.81
N SER A 305 -8.79 -1.29 1.83
CA SER A 305 -9.34 0.05 1.66
C SER A 305 -8.27 1.07 1.31
N ILE A 306 -6.98 0.76 1.46
CA ILE A 306 -5.87 1.70 1.30
C ILE A 306 -4.78 1.11 0.41
N LEU A 307 -4.39 1.89 -0.58
CA LEU A 307 -3.26 1.63 -1.45
C LEU A 307 -2.15 2.62 -1.12
N GLU A 308 -0.94 2.12 -0.91
CA GLU A 308 0.24 2.97 -0.93
C GLU A 308 0.48 3.41 -2.38
N CYS A 309 0.47 4.72 -2.60
CA CYS A 309 0.97 5.31 -3.82
C CYS A 309 2.28 6.04 -3.52
N TYR A 310 3.22 5.96 -4.46
CA TYR A 310 4.56 6.54 -4.37
C TYR A 310 5.50 5.86 -3.34
N SER A 311 6.44 5.02 -3.82
CA SER A 311 7.65 4.52 -3.13
C SER A 311 8.62 3.87 -4.16
N SER A 312 9.73 3.26 -3.73
CA SER A 312 10.60 2.44 -4.60
C SER A 312 9.88 1.24 -5.23
N ALA A 313 8.76 0.83 -4.61
CA ALA A 313 7.79 -0.12 -5.15
C ALA A 313 6.46 0.56 -5.55
N GLY A 314 6.17 1.79 -5.11
CA GLY A 314 4.85 2.39 -5.20
C GLY A 314 4.38 2.73 -6.62
N MET A 315 3.08 2.56 -6.81
CA MET A 315 2.41 2.49 -8.11
C MET A 315 2.57 3.76 -8.94
N SER A 316 3.03 3.63 -10.17
CA SER A 316 2.91 4.70 -11.16
C SER A 316 1.43 4.96 -11.44
N PHE A 317 1.03 6.22 -11.34
CA PHE A 317 -0.29 6.70 -11.75
C PHE A 317 -0.57 6.53 -13.25
N PRO A 318 0.43 6.61 -14.16
CA PRO A 318 0.22 6.24 -15.55
C PRO A 318 0.12 4.72 -15.74
N GLY A 319 -0.73 4.28 -16.67
CA GLY A 319 -0.72 2.88 -17.13
C GLY A 319 0.55 2.54 -17.92
N TYR A 320 0.74 1.26 -18.24
CA TYR A 320 1.86 0.81 -19.07
C TYR A 320 2.04 1.63 -20.35
N GLY A 321 3.30 1.91 -20.69
CA GLY A 321 3.69 2.68 -21.87
C GLY A 321 3.72 4.20 -21.65
N VAL A 322 3.39 4.68 -20.46
CA VAL A 322 3.53 6.09 -20.09
C VAL A 322 4.64 6.25 -19.05
N THR A 323 5.62 7.07 -19.41
CA THR A 323 6.76 7.40 -18.55
C THR A 323 6.56 8.78 -17.95
N ASP A 324 6.54 8.87 -16.62
CA ASP A 324 6.62 10.12 -15.90
C ASP A 324 8.10 10.55 -15.77
N PRO A 325 8.44 11.81 -16.07
CA PRO A 325 9.83 12.27 -16.04
C PRO A 325 10.45 12.31 -14.63
N VAL A 326 9.63 12.36 -13.58
CA VAL A 326 10.07 12.38 -12.18
C VAL A 326 9.90 11.00 -11.54
N LEU A 327 8.79 10.32 -11.85
CA LEU A 327 8.41 9.05 -11.21
C LEU A 327 8.79 7.80 -12.03
N GLY A 328 9.32 7.95 -13.24
CA GLY A 328 9.58 6.85 -14.16
C GLY A 328 8.29 6.28 -14.77
N GLY A 329 8.37 5.08 -15.36
CA GLY A 329 7.25 4.42 -16.03
C GLY A 329 6.98 3.01 -15.50
N VAL A 330 5.74 2.54 -15.67
CA VAL A 330 5.37 1.13 -15.47
C VAL A 330 6.08 0.27 -16.50
N THR A 331 6.76 -0.80 -16.06
CA THR A 331 7.50 -1.73 -16.93
C THR A 331 6.72 -2.98 -17.32
N ASP A 332 5.60 -3.30 -16.66
CA ASP A 332 4.75 -4.45 -16.99
C ASP A 332 3.49 -4.03 -17.79
N PRO A 333 3.21 -4.63 -18.96
CA PRO A 333 2.03 -4.36 -19.78
C PRO A 333 0.67 -4.63 -19.12
N ARG A 334 0.65 -5.32 -17.99
CA ARG A 334 -0.56 -5.75 -17.29
C ARG A 334 -0.87 -4.90 -16.06
N ALA A 335 0.06 -4.06 -15.61
CA ALA A 335 -0.19 -3.17 -14.48
C ALA A 335 -1.32 -2.19 -14.83
N MET A 336 -2.34 -2.17 -13.96
CA MET A 336 -3.47 -1.26 -14.09
C MET A 336 -3.18 0.02 -13.33
N SER A 337 -3.39 1.20 -13.93
CA SER A 337 -3.32 2.44 -13.17
C SER A 337 -4.24 2.40 -11.95
N LEU A 338 -3.87 3.09 -10.87
CA LEU A 338 -4.71 3.24 -9.69
C LEU A 338 -6.09 3.84 -10.07
N PHE A 339 -6.09 4.75 -11.05
CA PHE A 339 -7.30 5.31 -11.64
C PHE A 339 -8.24 4.25 -12.24
N ARG A 340 -7.69 3.21 -12.85
CA ARG A 340 -8.48 2.08 -13.37
C ARG A 340 -9.10 1.27 -12.24
N VAL A 341 -8.38 1.07 -11.15
CA VAL A 341 -8.89 0.39 -9.95
C VAL A 341 -10.09 1.14 -9.40
N ALA A 342 -9.96 2.44 -9.16
CA ALA A 342 -11.09 3.26 -8.73
C ALA A 342 -12.24 3.25 -9.77
N GLY A 343 -11.91 3.36 -11.06
CA GLY A 343 -12.84 3.33 -12.21
C GLY A 343 -13.68 2.06 -12.31
N ARG A 344 -13.18 0.92 -11.81
CA ARG A 344 -13.91 -0.35 -11.75
C ARG A 344 -14.80 -0.51 -10.52
N GLY A 345 -14.97 0.57 -9.74
CA GLY A 345 -15.87 0.61 -8.58
C GLY A 345 -15.27 0.09 -7.27
N PHE A 346 -13.94 -0.06 -7.17
CA PHE A 346 -13.29 -0.34 -5.89
C PHE A 346 -13.29 0.91 -5.01
N SER A 347 -13.65 0.73 -3.74
CA SER A 347 -13.61 1.80 -2.73
C SER A 347 -12.24 1.82 -2.07
N VAL A 348 -11.28 2.48 -2.71
CA VAL A 348 -9.87 2.58 -2.26
C VAL A 348 -9.50 4.01 -1.87
N GLY A 349 -8.64 4.17 -0.89
CA GLY A 349 -8.01 5.43 -0.48
C GLY A 349 -6.51 5.38 -0.74
N LEU A 350 -5.88 6.55 -0.80
CA LEU A 350 -4.47 6.71 -1.17
C LEU A 350 -3.64 7.16 0.02
N ALA A 351 -2.57 6.42 0.30
CA ALA A 351 -1.60 6.72 1.33
C ALA A 351 -0.21 6.89 0.69
N GLY A 352 0.60 7.79 1.21
CA GLY A 352 2.01 7.93 0.83
C GLY A 352 2.91 7.33 1.90
N ASP A 353 3.89 6.55 1.47
CA ASP A 353 4.95 6.00 2.34
C ASP A 353 6.26 5.87 1.54
N GLY A 354 7.36 5.50 2.17
CA GLY A 354 8.60 5.21 1.45
C GLY A 354 9.35 3.99 1.97
N GLY A 355 8.85 3.34 3.03
CA GLY A 355 9.59 2.26 3.69
C GLY A 355 10.96 2.72 4.19
N ALA A 356 11.07 3.98 4.61
CA ALA A 356 12.35 4.55 5.00
C ALA A 356 12.89 3.85 6.25
N ALA A 357 14.04 3.19 6.13
CA ALA A 357 14.75 2.58 7.26
C ALA A 357 15.48 3.63 8.15
N SER A 358 15.57 4.87 7.66
CA SER A 358 16.34 5.96 8.26
C SER A 358 15.67 6.66 9.45
N GLY A 359 14.40 6.40 9.76
CA GLY A 359 13.65 7.18 10.77
C GLY A 359 13.22 8.57 10.30
N LEU A 360 13.42 8.87 9.01
CA LEU A 360 13.22 10.19 8.41
C LEU A 360 12.25 10.16 7.21
N PRO A 361 11.03 9.61 7.36
CA PRO A 361 10.04 9.62 6.29
C PRO A 361 9.65 11.06 5.89
N GLY A 362 9.36 11.27 4.61
CA GLY A 362 9.08 12.58 4.01
C GLY A 362 10.27 13.51 3.78
N ILE A 363 11.51 13.02 3.92
CA ILE A 363 12.74 13.81 3.76
C ILE A 363 13.46 13.37 2.46
N ASP A 364 13.76 14.33 1.59
CA ASP A 364 14.35 14.09 0.26
C ASP A 364 15.73 13.40 0.34
N PRO A 365 15.95 12.24 -0.31
CA PRO A 365 17.22 11.51 -0.34
C PRO A 365 18.30 12.14 -1.21
N ALA A 366 18.02 13.20 -1.98
CA ALA A 366 19.08 14.11 -2.45
C ALA A 366 19.91 14.66 -1.28
N VAL A 367 19.31 14.61 -0.10
CA VAL A 367 19.89 14.89 1.19
C VAL A 367 20.15 13.55 1.90
N GLY A 368 20.89 12.60 1.30
CA GLY A 368 21.56 11.47 2.00
C GLY A 368 20.81 10.18 2.32
N ALA A 369 20.31 9.43 1.32
CA ALA A 369 19.91 8.02 1.55
C ALA A 369 21.09 7.03 1.38
N PRO A 370 21.43 6.23 2.40
CA PRO A 370 21.95 4.88 2.18
C PRO A 370 20.76 4.03 1.68
N HIS A 371 20.99 3.21 0.65
CA HIS A 371 20.01 2.33 -0.03
C HIS A 371 19.28 2.90 -1.26
N GLY A 372 20.02 3.35 -2.28
CA GLY A 372 19.70 3.09 -3.70
C GLY A 372 18.38 3.61 -4.32
N SER A 373 17.48 4.25 -3.58
CA SER A 373 16.27 4.85 -4.12
C SER A 373 16.49 6.33 -4.43
N ALA A 374 16.50 6.69 -5.72
CA ALA A 374 16.63 8.06 -6.20
C ALA A 374 15.40 8.97 -5.93
N ARG A 375 14.54 8.65 -4.94
CA ARG A 375 13.21 9.28 -4.75
C ARG A 375 12.87 9.52 -3.27
N PRO A 376 12.31 10.69 -2.89
CA PRO A 376 11.78 10.94 -1.56
C PRO A 376 10.85 9.84 -1.05
N PRO A 377 10.89 9.48 0.23
CA PRO A 377 9.83 8.70 0.85
C PRO A 377 8.53 9.52 0.90
N GLY A 378 7.40 8.90 0.57
CA GLY A 378 6.09 9.55 0.64
C GLY A 378 5.62 9.85 2.07
N LEU A 379 4.61 10.69 2.20
CA LEU A 379 3.88 10.92 3.46
C LEU A 379 2.37 10.77 3.24
N THR A 380 1.69 10.33 4.28
CA THR A 380 0.23 10.33 4.33
C THR A 380 -0.28 11.47 5.21
N ALA A 381 -1.25 12.21 4.69
CA ALA A 381 -2.10 13.09 5.46
C ALA A 381 -3.39 12.34 5.82
N VAL A 382 -3.64 12.20 7.12
CA VAL A 382 -4.86 11.61 7.68
C VAL A 382 -5.78 12.73 8.16
N LEU A 383 -7.03 12.73 7.70
CA LEU A 383 -8.03 13.74 8.06
C LEU A 383 -8.81 13.30 9.29
N THR A 384 -8.37 13.72 10.48
CA THR A 384 -9.01 13.40 11.75
C THR A 384 -8.64 14.39 12.86
N ASP A 385 -9.61 14.72 13.71
CA ASP A 385 -9.36 15.50 14.93
C ASP A 385 -8.83 14.62 16.08
N GLY A 386 -8.96 13.29 16.00
CA GLY A 386 -8.50 12.37 17.04
C GLY A 386 -7.01 12.06 16.97
N THR A 387 -6.33 12.01 18.12
CA THR A 387 -4.88 11.72 18.21
C THR A 387 -4.56 10.24 18.32
N THR A 388 -5.52 9.40 18.69
CA THR A 388 -5.23 8.00 19.07
C THR A 388 -5.06 7.07 17.86
N ALA A 389 -4.46 5.90 18.09
CA ALA A 389 -4.32 4.88 17.06
C ALA A 389 -5.67 4.45 16.49
N GLU A 390 -6.71 4.36 17.32
CA GLU A 390 -8.08 4.09 16.90
C GLU A 390 -8.57 5.15 15.93
N ALA A 391 -8.47 6.44 16.28
CA ALA A 391 -8.95 7.52 15.44
C ALA A 391 -8.23 7.60 14.09
N LEU A 392 -6.92 7.33 14.07
CA LEU A 392 -6.11 7.28 12.85
C LEU A 392 -6.54 6.09 11.97
N ILE A 393 -6.59 4.87 12.52
CA ILE A 393 -6.99 3.66 11.79
C ILE A 393 -8.42 3.77 11.27
N ASP A 394 -9.33 4.35 12.06
CA ASP A 394 -10.70 4.64 11.66
C ASP A 394 -10.79 5.59 10.45
N ALA A 395 -9.89 6.58 10.38
CA ALA A 395 -9.80 7.49 9.24
C ALA A 395 -9.25 6.79 7.99
N TYR A 396 -8.24 5.92 8.14
CA TYR A 396 -7.78 5.03 7.06
C TYR A 396 -8.92 4.14 6.53
N HIS A 397 -9.69 3.48 7.40
CA HIS A 397 -10.84 2.66 6.98
C HIS A 397 -11.90 3.44 6.19
N ARG A 398 -12.15 4.68 6.61
CA ARG A 398 -13.04 5.60 5.92
C ARG A 398 -12.40 6.26 4.69
N ARG A 399 -11.15 5.92 4.36
CA ARG A 399 -10.36 6.49 3.25
C ARG A 399 -10.23 8.02 3.32
N ARG A 400 -10.29 8.56 4.54
CA ARG A 400 -10.14 9.99 4.83
C ARG A 400 -8.66 10.33 4.90
N VAL A 401 -7.95 10.02 3.82
CA VAL A 401 -6.51 10.14 3.68
C VAL A 401 -6.15 10.69 2.30
N TYR A 402 -4.99 11.32 2.19
CA TYR A 402 -4.38 11.62 0.90
C TYR A 402 -2.87 11.47 1.00
N ALA A 403 -2.23 11.23 -0.13
CA ALA A 403 -0.81 10.98 -0.20
C ALA A 403 -0.06 12.18 -0.73
N THR A 404 1.20 12.33 -0.34
CA THR A 404 2.15 13.25 -0.97
C THR A 404 3.49 12.57 -1.24
N SER A 405 4.28 13.17 -2.13
CA SER A 405 5.67 12.75 -2.36
C SER A 405 6.65 13.23 -1.28
N GLY A 406 6.18 13.42 -0.04
CA GLY A 406 6.98 13.87 1.10
C GLY A 406 6.75 15.33 1.50
N ALA A 407 6.39 16.20 0.56
CA ALA A 407 6.03 17.59 0.87
C ALA A 407 4.68 17.68 1.60
N ARG A 408 4.59 18.55 2.60
CA ARG A 408 3.37 18.77 3.40
C ARG A 408 2.38 19.71 2.71
N ILE A 409 1.95 19.31 1.52
CA ILE A 409 0.96 20.02 0.69
C ILE A 409 -0.41 19.87 1.36
N TYR A 410 -1.13 20.97 1.55
CA TYR A 410 -2.54 20.91 1.93
C TYR A 410 -3.39 20.61 0.71
N LEU A 411 -4.28 19.62 0.83
CA LEU A 411 -5.28 19.29 -0.18
C LEU A 411 -6.61 18.96 0.50
N ASP A 412 -7.67 19.66 0.13
CA ASP A 412 -9.05 19.32 0.47
C ASP A 412 -9.87 19.25 -0.82
N VAL A 413 -10.60 18.15 -0.98
CA VAL A 413 -11.45 17.89 -2.15
C VAL A 413 -12.82 17.52 -1.64
N ARG A 414 -13.85 18.19 -2.16
CA ARG A 414 -15.24 17.92 -1.82
C ARG A 414 -16.11 17.88 -3.06
N ILE A 415 -17.09 16.98 -3.09
CA ILE A 415 -18.12 16.95 -4.13
C ILE A 415 -19.49 16.91 -3.48
N GLY A 416 -20.29 17.96 -3.69
CA GLY A 416 -21.64 18.06 -3.10
C GLY A 416 -21.65 17.82 -1.58
N GLY A 417 -20.64 18.34 -0.88
CA GLY A 417 -20.46 18.17 0.56
C GLY A 417 -19.75 16.90 1.01
N ALA A 418 -19.64 15.86 0.17
CA ALA A 418 -18.88 14.64 0.48
C ALA A 418 -17.37 14.90 0.38
N GLY A 419 -16.59 14.41 1.34
CA GLY A 419 -15.14 14.53 1.36
C GLY A 419 -14.41 13.35 0.71
N MET A 420 -13.07 13.42 0.66
CA MET A 420 -12.20 12.33 0.21
C MET A 420 -12.54 10.99 0.88
N GLY A 421 -12.70 9.93 0.08
CA GLY A 421 -13.05 8.59 0.54
C GLY A 421 -14.56 8.29 0.62
N GLU A 422 -15.41 9.30 0.42
CA GLU A 422 -16.87 9.23 0.55
C GLU A 422 -17.61 9.13 -0.79
N VAL A 423 -18.93 8.89 -0.72
CA VAL A 423 -19.82 8.78 -1.88
C VAL A 423 -20.88 9.87 -1.84
N HIS A 424 -20.94 10.69 -2.89
CA HIS A 424 -21.98 11.69 -3.09
C HIS A 424 -23.13 11.10 -3.94
N HIS A 425 -24.36 11.15 -3.41
CA HIS A 425 -25.57 10.67 -4.11
C HIS A 425 -26.46 11.85 -4.53
N THR A 426 -26.58 12.07 -5.83
CA THR A 426 -27.37 13.16 -6.43
C THR A 426 -28.00 12.72 -7.74
N ASP A 427 -29.05 13.38 -8.20
CA ASP A 427 -29.56 13.28 -9.59
C ASP A 427 -29.32 14.56 -10.40
N HIS A 428 -28.80 15.57 -9.72
CA HIS A 428 -28.57 16.90 -10.25
C HIS A 428 -27.07 17.13 -10.45
N GLU A 429 -26.76 18.24 -11.12
CA GLU A 429 -25.39 18.70 -11.31
C GLU A 429 -24.57 18.68 -10.00
N ALA A 430 -23.41 18.05 -10.04
CA ALA A 430 -22.46 18.07 -8.94
C ALA A 430 -21.30 19.05 -9.24
N LYS A 431 -20.72 19.63 -8.18
CA LYS A 431 -19.52 20.46 -8.28
C LYS A 431 -18.41 19.89 -7.40
N ALA A 432 -17.21 19.82 -7.95
CA ALA A 432 -15.99 19.58 -7.19
C ALA A 432 -15.45 20.91 -6.68
N VAL A 433 -15.20 21.00 -5.38
CA VAL A 433 -14.50 22.10 -4.72
C VAL A 433 -13.14 21.57 -4.30
N ILE A 434 -12.07 22.23 -4.76
CA ILE A 434 -10.68 21.81 -4.56
C ILE A 434 -9.93 22.98 -3.95
N SER A 435 -9.41 22.79 -2.74
CA SER A 435 -8.55 23.75 -2.05
C SER A 435 -7.15 23.18 -1.91
N VAL A 436 -6.15 23.95 -2.35
CA VAL A 436 -4.74 23.55 -2.34
C VAL A 436 -3.90 24.65 -1.71
N ALA A 437 -2.99 24.27 -0.80
CA ALA A 437 -1.89 25.13 -0.37
C ALA A 437 -0.56 24.38 -0.51
N GLY A 438 0.27 24.84 -1.44
CA GLY A 438 1.56 24.23 -1.76
C GLY A 438 2.70 24.70 -0.86
N THR A 439 3.78 23.91 -0.82
CA THR A 439 5.09 24.32 -0.27
C THR A 439 5.95 25.11 -1.29
N SER A 440 5.50 25.15 -2.54
CA SER A 440 6.13 25.69 -3.74
C SER A 440 5.01 26.00 -4.75
N GLU A 441 5.33 26.66 -5.86
CA GLU A 441 4.35 27.04 -6.89
C GLU A 441 3.65 25.81 -7.47
N ILE A 442 2.33 25.91 -7.65
CA ILE A 442 1.52 24.86 -8.27
C ILE A 442 1.71 24.95 -9.78
N ARG A 443 2.13 23.85 -10.39
CA ARG A 443 2.27 23.71 -11.84
C ARG A 443 0.98 23.18 -12.47
N TYR A 444 0.42 22.13 -11.87
CA TYR A 444 -0.80 21.48 -12.36
C TYR A 444 -1.74 21.10 -11.21
N VAL A 445 -3.04 21.26 -11.45
CA VAL A 445 -4.09 20.54 -10.70
C VAL A 445 -4.90 19.75 -11.70
N ASN A 446 -4.85 18.41 -11.62
CA ASN A 446 -5.57 17.50 -12.49
C ASN A 446 -6.77 16.94 -11.76
N LEU A 447 -7.98 17.13 -12.30
CA LEU A 447 -9.18 16.42 -11.89
C LEU A 447 -9.41 15.25 -12.83
N PHE A 448 -9.40 14.05 -12.28
CA PHE A 448 -9.63 12.80 -12.99
C PHE A 448 -11.07 12.32 -12.84
N ASP A 449 -11.57 11.66 -13.88
CA ASP A 449 -12.81 10.87 -13.92
C ASP A 449 -12.43 9.47 -14.38
N GLY A 450 -12.23 8.57 -13.41
CA GLY A 450 -11.48 7.32 -13.65
C GLY A 450 -10.08 7.62 -14.19
N GLU A 451 -9.69 6.95 -15.28
CA GLU A 451 -8.37 7.11 -15.93
C GLU A 451 -8.23 8.39 -16.76
N ARG A 452 -9.33 9.11 -17.00
CA ARG A 452 -9.33 10.28 -17.88
C ARG A 452 -9.07 11.54 -17.07
N VAL A 453 -8.12 12.35 -17.51
CA VAL A 453 -8.01 13.75 -17.04
C VAL A 453 -9.23 14.50 -17.58
N ARG A 454 -10.18 14.80 -16.71
CA ARG A 454 -11.40 15.54 -17.05
C ARG A 454 -11.11 17.03 -17.18
N THR A 455 -10.30 17.57 -16.27
CA THR A 455 -9.91 18.98 -16.28
C THR A 455 -8.50 19.12 -15.75
N GLN A 456 -7.69 19.95 -16.39
CA GLN A 456 -6.35 20.30 -15.94
C GLN A 456 -6.25 21.82 -15.79
N PHE A 457 -5.86 22.27 -14.61
CA PHE A 457 -5.59 23.68 -14.32
C PHE A 457 -4.08 23.91 -14.34
N ARG A 458 -3.67 25.04 -14.95
CA ARG A 458 -2.26 25.47 -15.10
C ARG A 458 -2.09 26.88 -14.55
N PRO A 459 -2.13 27.07 -13.23
CA PRO A 459 -1.99 28.39 -12.65
C PRO A 459 -0.56 28.90 -12.83
N THR A 460 -0.39 30.22 -12.92
CA THR A 460 0.93 30.87 -13.06
C THR A 460 1.26 31.63 -11.79
N GLY A 461 2.41 31.32 -11.18
CA GLY A 461 2.91 32.03 -9.99
C GLY A 461 2.02 31.89 -8.74
N LYS A 462 1.19 30.84 -8.66
CA LYS A 462 0.30 30.60 -7.51
C LYS A 462 0.78 29.41 -6.69
N ARG A 463 0.82 29.55 -5.38
CA ARG A 463 1.03 28.46 -4.42
C ARG A 463 -0.28 27.96 -3.80
N ASP A 464 -1.29 28.81 -3.80
CA ASP A 464 -2.58 28.61 -3.14
C ASP A 464 -3.70 28.77 -4.15
N LEU A 465 -4.67 27.86 -4.13
CA LEU A 465 -5.75 27.79 -5.11
C LEU A 465 -7.03 27.30 -4.46
N ASP A 466 -8.13 27.96 -4.79
CA ASP A 466 -9.48 27.45 -4.61
C ASP A 466 -10.14 27.34 -5.98
N LEU A 467 -10.58 26.13 -6.33
CA LEU A 467 -11.18 25.81 -7.62
C LEU A 467 -12.57 25.24 -7.42
N SER A 468 -13.51 25.64 -8.27
CA SER A 468 -14.83 25.03 -8.37
C SER A 468 -15.05 24.54 -9.80
N VAL A 469 -15.32 23.25 -9.95
CA VAL A 469 -15.45 22.59 -11.26
C VAL A 469 -16.80 21.91 -11.35
N SER A 470 -17.57 22.23 -12.38
CA SER A 470 -18.81 21.51 -12.68
C SER A 470 -18.50 20.10 -13.20
N LEU A 471 -19.17 19.12 -12.61
CA LEU A 471 -19.10 17.71 -13.02
C LEU A 471 -20.27 17.33 -13.93
N GLY A 472 -21.21 18.24 -14.18
CA GLY A 472 -22.46 17.94 -14.85
C GLY A 472 -23.34 16.99 -14.03
N GLU A 473 -24.37 16.46 -14.68
CA GLU A 473 -25.23 15.44 -14.10
C GLU A 473 -24.48 14.11 -13.91
N PRO A 474 -24.84 13.34 -12.87
CA PRO A 474 -24.24 12.04 -12.61
C PRO A 474 -24.56 11.05 -13.73
N ALA A 475 -23.53 10.31 -14.17
CA ALA A 475 -23.69 9.22 -15.12
C ALA A 475 -24.56 8.08 -14.57
N ALA A 476 -24.94 7.16 -15.46
CA ALA A 476 -25.70 5.95 -15.10
C ALA A 476 -24.87 4.95 -14.27
N GLU A 477 -23.54 5.06 -14.31
CA GLU A 477 -22.59 4.29 -13.52
C GLU A 477 -21.93 5.18 -12.45
N ALA A 478 -21.43 4.56 -11.38
CA ALA A 478 -20.70 5.28 -10.34
C ALA A 478 -19.37 5.83 -10.89
N GLN A 479 -19.16 7.14 -10.75
CA GLN A 479 -17.95 7.80 -11.27
C GLN A 479 -17.00 8.17 -10.12
N PRO A 480 -15.75 7.68 -10.13
CA PRO A 480 -14.73 8.12 -9.19
C PRO A 480 -14.03 9.39 -9.67
N PHE A 481 -13.97 10.39 -8.80
CA PHE A 481 -13.21 11.61 -9.02
C PHE A 481 -12.00 11.66 -8.11
N LEU A 482 -10.83 11.96 -8.68
CA LEU A 482 -9.57 12.13 -7.96
C LEU A 482 -8.88 13.43 -8.39
N VAL A 483 -8.08 13.99 -7.51
CA VAL A 483 -7.26 15.17 -7.75
C VAL A 483 -5.78 14.81 -7.58
N GLU A 484 -4.97 15.21 -8.56
CA GLU A 484 -3.51 15.27 -8.44
C GLU A 484 -3.06 16.74 -8.47
N VAL A 485 -2.13 17.07 -7.58
CA VAL A 485 -1.43 18.35 -7.58
C VAL A 485 0.03 18.09 -7.93
N ILE A 486 0.59 18.89 -8.84
CA ILE A 486 2.02 18.87 -9.19
C ILE A 486 2.56 20.27 -8.98
N GLN A 487 3.65 20.38 -8.24
CA GLN A 487 4.35 21.63 -7.96
C GLN A 487 5.52 21.86 -8.94
N ALA A 488 6.04 23.08 -8.98
CA ALA A 488 7.16 23.47 -9.83
C ALA A 488 8.47 22.75 -9.46
N ASP A 489 8.63 22.39 -8.19
CA ASP A 489 9.74 21.58 -7.65
C ASP A 489 9.56 20.06 -7.89
N GLY A 490 8.46 19.65 -8.53
CA GLY A 490 8.17 18.25 -8.83
C GLY A 490 7.46 17.48 -7.71
N HIS A 491 7.29 18.07 -6.52
CA HIS A 491 6.50 17.44 -5.45
C HIS A 491 5.01 17.35 -5.83
N ARG A 492 4.33 16.35 -5.27
CA ARG A 492 2.96 16.00 -5.65
C ARG A 492 2.09 15.64 -4.46
N ALA A 493 0.78 15.79 -4.65
CA ALA A 493 -0.25 15.27 -3.77
C ALA A 493 -1.34 14.54 -4.57
N TRP A 494 -1.92 13.49 -4.00
CA TRP A 494 -3.00 12.70 -4.60
C TRP A 494 -4.12 12.47 -3.59
N SER A 495 -5.33 12.93 -3.91
CA SER A 495 -6.51 12.73 -3.07
C SER A 495 -6.98 11.27 -3.09
N SER A 496 -7.54 10.78 -1.98
CA SER A 496 -8.44 9.63 -2.09
C SER A 496 -9.67 9.96 -2.96
N PRO A 497 -10.16 9.02 -3.77
CA PRO A 497 -11.33 9.24 -4.62
C PRO A 497 -12.59 9.64 -3.86
N ILE A 498 -13.44 10.39 -4.55
CA ILE A 498 -14.83 10.65 -4.17
C ILE A 498 -15.72 10.09 -5.27
N TRP A 499 -16.67 9.24 -4.91
CA TRP A 499 -17.56 8.64 -5.91
C TRP A 499 -18.84 9.45 -6.03
N VAL A 500 -19.24 9.79 -7.25
CA VAL A 500 -20.56 10.34 -7.53
C VAL A 500 -21.45 9.21 -8.05
N ARG A 501 -22.62 9.05 -7.42
CA ARG A 501 -23.63 8.07 -7.81
C ARG A 501 -24.95 8.77 -8.05
N ARG A 502 -25.63 8.36 -9.12
CA ARG A 502 -26.99 8.82 -9.40
C ARG A 502 -27.94 8.29 -8.31
N ARG A 503 -28.68 9.17 -7.66
CA ARG A 503 -29.59 8.85 -6.53
C ARG A 503 -30.83 8.08 -6.98
N SER A 504 -31.28 8.34 -8.21
CA SER A 504 -32.38 7.67 -8.88
C SER A 504 -32.07 6.24 -9.31
N LEU A 505 -30.86 5.76 -9.03
CA LEU A 505 -30.48 4.37 -9.25
C LEU A 505 -30.74 3.54 -7.99
N PRO A 506 -31.17 2.28 -8.14
CA PRO A 506 -31.27 1.37 -7.01
C PRO A 506 -29.88 1.09 -6.41
N ASP A 507 -29.80 0.93 -5.09
CA ASP A 507 -28.59 0.50 -4.37
C ASP A 507 -28.80 -0.93 -3.91
N LEU A 508 -28.34 -1.86 -4.73
CA LEU A 508 -28.59 -3.28 -4.53
C LEU A 508 -27.37 -3.95 -3.90
N ARG A 509 -27.58 -4.57 -2.74
CA ARG A 509 -26.56 -5.27 -1.97
C ARG A 509 -27.06 -6.60 -1.44
N TRP A 510 -26.14 -7.51 -1.16
CA TRP A 510 -26.46 -8.76 -0.49
C TRP A 510 -26.25 -8.64 1.02
N GLU A 511 -27.20 -9.17 1.78
CA GLU A 511 -27.13 -9.31 3.24
C GLU A 511 -27.32 -10.79 3.62
N ARG A 512 -26.82 -11.19 4.79
CA ARG A 512 -27.13 -12.49 5.38
C ARG A 512 -28.16 -12.36 6.50
N THR A 513 -29.11 -13.28 6.55
CA THR A 513 -29.95 -13.45 7.74
C THR A 513 -29.15 -14.08 8.88
N ALA A 514 -29.66 -13.99 10.11
CA ALA A 514 -29.10 -14.70 11.26
C ALA A 514 -28.99 -16.23 11.07
N LYS A 515 -29.72 -16.80 10.11
CA LYS A 515 -29.69 -18.23 9.71
C LYS A 515 -28.78 -18.50 8.50
N GLY A 516 -27.96 -17.53 8.09
CA GLY A 516 -26.97 -17.68 7.01
C GLY A 516 -27.50 -17.56 5.57
N ARG A 517 -28.81 -17.35 5.38
CA ARG A 517 -29.41 -17.21 4.04
C ARG A 517 -29.10 -15.86 3.41
N ALA A 518 -28.81 -15.87 2.10
CA ALA A 518 -28.56 -14.66 1.31
C ALA A 518 -29.87 -13.94 0.96
N VAL A 519 -29.89 -12.64 1.22
CA VAL A 519 -31.02 -11.74 0.95
C VAL A 519 -30.52 -10.59 0.10
N LEU A 520 -31.11 -10.40 -1.07
CA LEU A 520 -30.86 -9.22 -1.88
C LEU A 520 -31.70 -8.07 -1.33
N VAL A 521 -31.03 -6.95 -1.03
CA VAL A 521 -31.65 -5.77 -0.44
C VAL A 521 -31.42 -4.58 -1.36
N ASN A 522 -32.49 -3.83 -1.62
CA ASN A 522 -32.39 -2.52 -2.24
C ASN A 522 -32.38 -1.45 -1.14
N GLY A 523 -31.21 -0.99 -0.74
CA GLY A 523 -31.08 0.12 0.21
C GLY A 523 -31.19 1.50 -0.42
N GLY A 524 -31.38 1.57 -1.73
CA GLY A 524 -31.49 2.82 -2.47
C GLY A 524 -32.87 3.42 -2.39
N SER A 525 -32.99 4.64 -2.90
CA SER A 525 -34.26 5.38 -2.95
C SER A 525 -35.11 5.06 -4.19
N SER A 526 -34.59 4.24 -5.12
CA SER A 526 -35.24 3.89 -6.38
C SER A 526 -35.42 2.39 -6.55
N ALA A 527 -36.47 1.97 -7.26
CA ALA A 527 -36.75 0.56 -7.48
C ALA A 527 -35.80 -0.06 -8.52
N ALA A 528 -35.30 -1.26 -8.26
CA ALA A 528 -34.59 -2.05 -9.26
C ALA A 528 -35.57 -2.87 -10.08
N ARG A 529 -35.40 -2.86 -11.41
CA ARG A 529 -36.25 -3.62 -12.34
C ARG A 529 -35.42 -4.66 -13.07
N SER A 530 -36.04 -5.79 -13.39
CA SER A 530 -35.42 -6.86 -14.20
C SER A 530 -34.08 -7.35 -13.65
N VAL A 531 -33.96 -7.46 -12.32
CA VAL A 531 -32.77 -7.97 -11.66
C VAL A 531 -32.59 -9.44 -12.01
N THR A 532 -31.44 -9.80 -12.56
CA THR A 532 -31.08 -11.19 -12.84
C THR A 532 -30.26 -11.74 -11.68
N VAL A 533 -30.67 -12.88 -11.15
CA VAL A 533 -29.98 -13.60 -10.08
C VAL A 533 -29.57 -14.96 -10.61
N VAL A 534 -28.34 -15.40 -10.35
CA VAL A 534 -27.88 -16.72 -10.78
C VAL A 534 -27.46 -17.54 -9.56
N GLY A 535 -28.19 -18.64 -9.33
CA GLY A 535 -27.89 -19.64 -8.29
C GLY A 535 -27.20 -20.88 -8.88
N HIS A 536 -26.36 -21.53 -8.09
CA HIS A 536 -25.65 -22.74 -8.50
C HIS A 536 -25.90 -23.89 -7.50
N PRO A 537 -26.24 -25.12 -7.92
CA PRO A 537 -26.65 -26.20 -6.99
C PRO A 537 -25.57 -26.71 -6.04
N SER A 538 -24.30 -26.47 -6.35
CA SER A 538 -23.16 -26.85 -5.53
C SER A 538 -22.58 -25.62 -4.84
N ALA A 539 -22.22 -25.73 -3.54
CA ALA A 539 -21.35 -24.76 -2.82
C ALA A 539 -19.98 -24.63 -3.47
N TYR A 540 -19.72 -25.53 -4.40
CA TYR A 540 -18.49 -25.76 -5.09
C TYR A 540 -18.79 -25.88 -6.58
N PRO A 541 -19.12 -24.79 -7.30
CA PRO A 541 -18.88 -24.80 -8.73
C PRO A 541 -17.37 -25.03 -8.93
N PHE A 542 -16.52 -24.35 -8.13
CA PHE A 542 -15.07 -24.41 -8.22
C PHE A 542 -14.35 -24.08 -6.87
N LEU A 543 -14.45 -24.98 -5.87
CA LEU A 543 -13.72 -24.98 -4.56
C LEU A 543 -14.05 -23.84 -3.55
N ARG A 544 -13.87 -24.11 -2.23
CA ARG A 544 -14.53 -23.42 -1.07
C ARG A 544 -14.55 -21.88 -1.10
N PRO A 545 -15.56 -21.24 -0.46
CA PRO A 545 -15.49 -19.83 -0.09
C PRO A 545 -14.22 -19.53 0.71
N PHE A 546 -13.69 -18.32 0.56
CA PHE A 546 -12.54 -17.85 1.31
C PHE A 546 -12.82 -17.79 2.82
N ASP A 547 -14.07 -17.93 3.27
CA ASP A 547 -14.47 -17.71 4.67
C ASP A 547 -14.36 -18.97 5.53
N GLU A 548 -14.12 -20.13 4.93
CA GLU A 548 -13.72 -21.32 5.67
C GLU A 548 -12.18 -21.36 5.74
N PRO A 549 -11.56 -21.10 6.90
CA PRO A 549 -10.12 -21.22 7.03
C PRO A 549 -9.72 -22.65 6.68
N TYR A 550 -8.80 -22.79 5.73
CA TYR A 550 -8.22 -24.10 5.40
C TYR A 550 -7.47 -24.70 6.60
N GLY A 551 -7.21 -23.90 7.64
CA GLY A 551 -6.39 -24.25 8.79
C GLY A 551 -4.90 -24.18 8.43
N PRO A 552 -4.01 -24.15 9.44
CA PRO A 552 -2.58 -24.23 9.19
C PRO A 552 -2.25 -25.55 8.47
N ILE A 553 -1.21 -25.54 7.63
CA ILE A 553 -0.71 -26.77 7.01
C ILE A 553 -0.34 -27.73 8.15
N PRO A 554 -0.87 -28.97 8.18
CA PRO A 554 -0.56 -29.90 9.25
C PRO A 554 0.94 -30.16 9.35
N ASP A 555 1.49 -30.19 10.55
CA ASP A 555 2.93 -30.44 10.80
C ASP A 555 3.43 -31.78 10.25
N ARG A 556 2.53 -32.71 9.96
CA ARG A 556 2.82 -34.03 9.36
C ARG A 556 2.87 -34.02 7.83
N ALA A 557 2.53 -32.91 7.17
CA ALA A 557 2.53 -32.83 5.72
C ALA A 557 3.94 -32.49 5.19
N ASP A 558 4.34 -33.18 4.13
CA ASP A 558 5.58 -32.95 3.37
C ASP A 558 5.34 -31.96 2.21
N ALA A 559 4.09 -31.89 1.73
CA ALA A 559 3.66 -30.91 0.75
C ALA A 559 2.26 -30.38 1.03
N ALA A 560 1.95 -29.21 0.49
CA ALA A 560 0.66 -28.56 0.55
C ALA A 560 0.32 -27.97 -0.82
N LEU A 561 -0.82 -28.39 -1.38
CA LEU A 561 -1.36 -27.82 -2.63
C LEU A 561 -2.63 -27.05 -2.31
N ARG A 562 -2.69 -25.79 -2.73
CA ARG A 562 -3.84 -24.91 -2.54
C ARG A 562 -4.17 -24.20 -3.85
N VAL A 563 -5.45 -23.88 -4.04
CA VAL A 563 -5.90 -23.03 -5.15
C VAL A 563 -6.76 -21.92 -4.57
N VAL A 564 -6.45 -20.69 -4.96
CA VAL A 564 -7.25 -19.50 -4.69
C VAL A 564 -7.79 -19.02 -6.03
N ARG A 565 -9.10 -19.09 -6.26
CA ARG A 565 -9.70 -18.58 -7.50
C ARG A 565 -10.04 -17.10 -7.37
N TYR A 566 -9.76 -16.34 -8.44
CA TYR A 566 -10.15 -14.94 -8.56
C TYR A 566 -11.53 -14.81 -9.23
N ASP A 567 -11.74 -15.63 -10.26
CA ASP A 567 -12.98 -15.75 -11.00
C ASP A 567 -13.07 -17.15 -11.66
N ASP A 568 -14.09 -17.38 -12.47
CA ASP A 568 -14.29 -18.65 -13.18
C ASP A 568 -13.13 -19.03 -14.11
N THR A 569 -12.41 -18.02 -14.60
CA THR A 569 -11.35 -18.14 -15.60
C THR A 569 -9.96 -17.91 -15.04
N ARG A 570 -9.77 -17.38 -13.83
CA ARG A 570 -8.43 -17.16 -13.25
C ARG A 570 -8.28 -17.68 -11.84
N ALA A 571 -7.10 -18.24 -11.55
CA ALA A 571 -6.77 -18.79 -10.24
C ALA A 571 -5.28 -18.65 -9.91
N LEU A 572 -4.97 -18.58 -8.63
CA LEU A 572 -3.63 -18.74 -8.09
C LEU A 572 -3.47 -20.16 -7.55
N VAL A 573 -2.46 -20.87 -8.02
CA VAL A 573 -2.11 -22.21 -7.54
C VAL A 573 -0.87 -22.11 -6.67
N PHE A 574 -0.99 -22.49 -5.41
CA PHE A 574 0.10 -22.55 -4.46
C PHE A 574 0.59 -23.98 -4.30
N VAL A 575 1.89 -24.15 -4.42
CA VAL A 575 2.58 -25.43 -4.21
C VAL A 575 3.67 -25.20 -3.19
N GLN A 576 3.43 -25.70 -1.98
CA GLN A 576 4.40 -25.67 -0.89
C GLN A 576 4.92 -27.06 -0.64
N TYR A 577 6.21 -27.19 -0.43
CA TYR A 577 6.81 -28.49 -0.15
C TYR A 577 8.10 -28.35 0.65
N ARG A 578 8.41 -29.40 1.41
CA ARG A 578 9.68 -29.61 2.10
C ARG A 578 10.06 -31.07 1.91
N ARG A 579 11.35 -31.39 1.82
CA ARG A 579 11.83 -32.79 1.72
C ARG A 579 11.25 -33.57 0.53
N LEU A 580 10.90 -32.88 -0.56
CA LEU A 580 10.18 -33.49 -1.68
C LEU A 580 10.94 -33.29 -2.99
N GLU A 581 11.13 -34.39 -3.72
CA GLU A 581 11.58 -34.40 -5.11
C GLU A 581 10.49 -34.99 -6.01
N GLY A 582 10.24 -34.33 -7.13
CA GLY A 582 9.17 -34.76 -8.03
C GLY A 582 8.96 -33.84 -9.21
N HIS A 583 7.82 -34.04 -9.87
CA HIS A 583 7.36 -33.22 -10.98
C HIS A 583 5.97 -32.66 -10.67
N LEU A 584 5.84 -31.35 -10.88
CA LEU A 584 4.57 -30.67 -10.89
C LEU A 584 4.13 -30.48 -12.34
N THR A 585 2.90 -30.85 -12.67
CA THR A 585 2.34 -30.68 -14.01
C THR A 585 0.99 -29.98 -13.90
N ILE A 586 0.81 -28.89 -14.66
CA ILE A 586 -0.49 -28.23 -14.80
C ILE A 586 -0.96 -28.42 -16.24
N THR A 587 -2.21 -28.82 -16.43
CA THR A 587 -2.79 -29.09 -17.77
C THR A 587 -4.12 -28.37 -17.94
N GLY A 588 -4.53 -28.16 -19.20
CA GLY A 588 -5.85 -27.63 -19.55
C GLY A 588 -6.01 -26.13 -19.39
N LEU A 589 -4.90 -25.40 -19.29
CA LEU A 589 -4.91 -23.94 -19.13
C LEU A 589 -5.04 -23.22 -20.46
N LYS A 590 -5.65 -22.04 -20.44
CA LYS A 590 -5.58 -21.06 -21.53
C LYS A 590 -4.26 -20.29 -21.50
N ALA A 591 -3.79 -19.94 -20.31
CA ALA A 591 -2.52 -19.26 -20.09
C ALA A 591 -2.01 -19.58 -18.68
N ILE A 592 -0.70 -19.50 -18.49
CA ILE A 592 -0.06 -19.57 -17.19
C ILE A 592 1.02 -18.52 -17.10
N LEU A 593 0.92 -17.71 -16.07
CA LEU A 593 2.01 -16.90 -15.57
C LEU A 593 2.58 -17.63 -14.36
N ALA A 594 3.77 -18.20 -14.53
CA ALA A 594 4.52 -18.67 -13.38
C ALA A 594 4.95 -17.43 -12.59
N GLU A 595 4.44 -17.30 -11.38
CA GLU A 595 4.92 -16.27 -10.48
C GLU A 595 6.16 -16.85 -9.79
N ALA A 596 7.34 -16.33 -10.15
CA ALA A 596 8.60 -16.76 -9.57
C ALA A 596 8.61 -16.41 -8.07
N GLY A 597 8.16 -17.34 -7.22
CA GLY A 597 8.54 -17.34 -5.82
C GLY A 597 10.06 -17.35 -5.70
N ARG A 598 10.61 -16.93 -4.54
CA ARG A 598 12.07 -16.89 -4.26
C ARG A 598 12.81 -18.22 -4.55
N SER A 599 12.08 -19.33 -4.70
CA SER A 599 12.55 -20.63 -5.20
C SER A 599 11.74 -21.04 -6.44
N SER A 600 12.15 -20.55 -7.61
CA SER A 600 11.52 -20.97 -8.88
C SER A 600 11.87 -22.42 -9.19
N PRO A 601 10.88 -23.30 -9.48
CA PRO A 601 11.17 -24.62 -10.02
C PRO A 601 11.97 -24.50 -11.33
N GLU A 602 12.99 -25.35 -11.51
CA GLU A 602 13.77 -25.36 -12.75
C GLU A 602 12.86 -25.58 -13.98
N GLY A 603 13.02 -24.73 -14.99
CA GLY A 603 12.24 -24.77 -16.24
C GLY A 603 11.11 -23.74 -16.36
N ALA A 604 10.96 -22.81 -15.41
CA ALA A 604 10.05 -21.67 -15.54
C ALA A 604 10.58 -20.65 -16.59
N GLY A 605 10.23 -20.87 -17.87
CA GLY A 605 10.39 -19.90 -18.97
C GLY A 605 9.04 -19.24 -19.35
N PRO A 606 9.02 -18.29 -20.29
CA PRO A 606 7.82 -17.51 -20.60
C PRO A 606 6.68 -18.37 -21.17
N GLU A 607 5.51 -18.19 -20.55
CA GLU A 607 4.12 -18.53 -20.93
C GLU A 607 3.88 -19.75 -21.84
N PRO A 608 3.86 -20.99 -21.32
CA PRO A 608 3.35 -22.12 -22.07
C PRO A 608 1.81 -22.11 -22.12
N VAL A 609 1.24 -21.86 -23.31
CA VAL A 609 -0.19 -22.04 -23.59
C VAL A 609 -0.55 -23.54 -23.49
N GLY A 610 -1.59 -23.88 -22.73
CA GLY A 610 -2.06 -25.27 -22.56
C GLY A 610 -1.66 -25.95 -21.25
N GLY A 611 -0.62 -25.46 -20.56
CA GLY A 611 -0.11 -26.07 -19.32
C GLY A 611 1.43 -26.11 -19.28
N GLY A 612 2.01 -26.63 -18.20
CA GLY A 612 3.46 -26.74 -18.04
C GLY A 612 3.87 -27.86 -17.09
N ARG A 613 5.17 -28.20 -17.11
CA ARG A 613 5.76 -29.21 -16.22
C ARG A 613 7.04 -28.66 -15.60
N TRP A 614 7.16 -28.78 -14.29
CA TRP A 614 8.27 -28.28 -13.50
C TRP A 614 8.87 -29.37 -12.63
N ARG A 615 10.18 -29.32 -12.42
CA ARG A 615 10.87 -30.22 -11.48
C ARG A 615 10.94 -29.58 -10.10
N LEU A 616 10.48 -30.30 -9.08
CA LEU A 616 10.64 -29.93 -7.68
C LEU A 616 11.89 -30.61 -7.13
N ARG A 617 12.77 -29.83 -6.49
CA ARG A 617 13.99 -30.33 -5.85
C ARG A 617 13.90 -30.15 -4.34
N ALA A 618 14.37 -31.13 -3.58
CA ALA A 618 14.52 -30.96 -2.15
C ALA A 618 15.53 -29.83 -1.88
N GLY A 619 15.15 -28.91 -1.00
CA GLY A 619 15.99 -27.77 -0.63
C GLY A 619 17.11 -28.23 0.29
N ALA A 620 18.21 -27.46 0.34
CA ALA A 620 19.32 -27.76 1.25
C ALA A 620 18.88 -27.80 2.72
N ASP A 621 17.92 -26.94 3.10
CA ASP A 621 17.23 -27.04 4.39
C ASP A 621 15.93 -27.84 4.23
N THR A 622 15.87 -28.96 4.92
CA THR A 622 14.71 -29.87 4.95
C THR A 622 13.61 -29.41 5.91
N ARG A 623 13.85 -28.37 6.73
CA ARG A 623 12.88 -27.82 7.68
C ARG A 623 12.13 -26.62 7.12
N ALA A 624 12.72 -25.88 6.18
CA ALA A 624 12.09 -24.75 5.50
C ALA A 624 11.11 -25.19 4.40
N TRP A 625 10.01 -24.44 4.25
CA TRP A 625 9.04 -24.66 3.18
C TRP A 625 9.50 -23.92 1.92
N GLN A 626 9.62 -24.66 0.82
CA GLN A 626 9.70 -24.06 -0.51
C GLN A 626 8.30 -23.73 -1.01
N THR A 627 8.17 -22.66 -1.79
CA THR A 627 6.89 -22.19 -2.31
C THR A 627 7.00 -21.81 -3.78
N ALA A 628 6.17 -22.43 -4.60
CA ALA A 628 5.91 -22.04 -5.99
C ALA A 628 4.47 -21.56 -6.13
N CYS A 629 4.27 -20.50 -6.92
CA CYS A 629 2.98 -19.85 -7.13
C CYS A 629 2.73 -19.72 -8.64
N PHE A 630 1.52 -20.03 -9.10
CA PHE A 630 1.15 -19.96 -10.51
C PHE A 630 -0.16 -19.18 -10.67
N ASP A 631 -0.13 -18.01 -11.32
CA ASP A 631 -1.34 -17.33 -11.78
C ASP A 631 -1.76 -17.98 -13.10
N VAL A 632 -2.89 -18.67 -13.09
CA VAL A 632 -3.37 -19.48 -14.19
C VAL A 632 -4.68 -18.94 -14.74
N THR A 633 -4.80 -18.92 -16.07
CA THR A 633 -6.06 -18.73 -16.75
C THR A 633 -6.61 -20.08 -17.19
N ILE A 634 -7.81 -20.42 -16.72
CA ILE A 634 -8.50 -21.69 -16.90
C ILE A 634 -9.65 -21.51 -17.88
N GLY A 635 -9.81 -22.47 -18.81
CA GLY A 635 -10.98 -22.49 -19.68
C GLY A 635 -12.21 -23.04 -18.97
N PRO A 636 -13.43 -22.50 -19.19
CA PRO A 636 -14.64 -23.02 -18.56
C PRO A 636 -15.10 -24.37 -19.15
N ARG A 637 -14.55 -24.79 -20.29
CA ARG A 637 -15.01 -25.97 -21.05
C ARG A 637 -14.02 -27.13 -21.09
N LYS A 638 -12.72 -26.89 -20.91
CA LYS A 638 -11.68 -27.94 -20.98
C LYS A 638 -11.27 -28.31 -19.56
N PRO A 639 -11.29 -29.58 -19.15
CA PRO A 639 -10.79 -29.99 -17.84
C PRO A 639 -9.36 -29.49 -17.60
N ALA A 640 -9.16 -28.83 -16.48
CA ALA A 640 -7.87 -28.30 -16.04
C ALA A 640 -7.52 -28.90 -14.68
N ALA A 641 -6.26 -29.29 -14.49
CA ALA A 641 -5.81 -29.95 -13.26
C ALA A 641 -4.34 -29.68 -12.97
N LEU A 642 -4.04 -29.59 -11.67
CA LEU A 642 -2.70 -29.70 -11.11
C LEU A 642 -2.44 -31.17 -10.77
N VAL A 643 -1.27 -31.68 -11.16
CA VAL A 643 -0.82 -33.03 -10.84
C VAL A 643 0.57 -32.94 -10.23
N LEU A 644 0.74 -33.52 -9.05
CA LEU A 644 2.02 -33.66 -8.36
C LEU A 644 2.42 -35.14 -8.37
N GLU A 645 3.56 -35.45 -8.96
CA GLU A 645 4.15 -36.79 -9.01
C GLU A 645 5.49 -36.79 -8.28
N ILE A 646 5.71 -37.74 -7.38
CA ILE A 646 6.88 -37.76 -6.49
C ILE A 646 7.51 -39.15 -6.44
N GLY A 647 8.82 -39.20 -6.22
CA GLY A 647 9.60 -40.44 -6.29
C GLY A 647 9.37 -41.41 -5.13
N ALA A 648 8.91 -40.90 -3.99
CA ALA A 648 8.62 -41.66 -2.79
C ALA A 648 7.23 -41.35 -2.26
N GLU A 649 6.68 -42.23 -1.42
CA GLU A 649 5.39 -42.00 -0.79
C GLU A 649 5.51 -40.90 0.26
N GLN A 650 4.72 -39.84 0.11
CA GLN A 650 4.74 -38.69 1.02
C GLN A 650 3.33 -38.33 1.47
N THR A 651 3.25 -37.52 2.52
CA THR A 651 2.00 -36.98 3.02
C THR A 651 1.76 -35.60 2.41
N VAL A 652 0.75 -35.46 1.57
CA VAL A 652 0.39 -34.20 0.92
C VAL A 652 -0.95 -33.71 1.45
N TRP A 653 -0.96 -32.45 1.88
CA TRP A 653 -2.18 -31.74 2.22
C TRP A 653 -2.76 -31.08 0.97
N LEU A 654 -3.91 -31.58 0.51
CA LEU A 654 -4.65 -31.09 -0.64
C LEU A 654 -5.87 -30.31 -0.13
N GLN A 655 -5.75 -28.98 -0.12
CA GLN A 655 -6.88 -28.06 0.11
C GLN A 655 -7.83 -28.48 1.25
N GLY A 656 -7.28 -28.75 2.44
CA GLY A 656 -8.03 -29.16 3.63
C GLY A 656 -8.01 -30.66 3.94
N ALA A 657 -7.56 -31.53 3.03
CA ALA A 657 -7.49 -32.98 3.24
C ALA A 657 -6.05 -33.50 3.21
N VAL A 658 -5.67 -34.33 4.18
CA VAL A 658 -4.37 -35.01 4.17
C VAL A 658 -4.48 -36.31 3.39
N GLN A 659 -3.65 -36.48 2.37
CA GLN A 659 -3.56 -37.69 1.55
C GLN A 659 -2.13 -38.22 1.58
N ARG A 660 -1.98 -39.53 1.40
CA ARG A 660 -0.68 -40.20 1.36
C ARG A 660 -0.58 -40.98 0.05
N GLY A 661 0.55 -40.86 -0.64
CA GLY A 661 0.72 -41.45 -1.96
C GLY A 661 1.92 -40.92 -2.72
N ARG A 662 2.03 -41.31 -4.00
CA ARG A 662 3.10 -40.89 -4.92
C ARG A 662 2.62 -40.00 -6.06
N LYS A 663 1.31 -39.87 -6.23
CA LYS A 663 0.66 -39.08 -7.26
C LYS A 663 -0.60 -38.45 -6.69
N PHE A 664 -0.69 -37.14 -6.86
CA PHE A 664 -1.78 -36.33 -6.34
C PHE A 664 -2.35 -35.51 -7.50
N ARG A 665 -3.68 -35.42 -7.57
CA ARG A 665 -4.38 -34.66 -8.60
C ARG A 665 -5.37 -33.73 -7.93
N MET A 666 -5.29 -32.45 -8.27
CA MET A 666 -6.21 -31.41 -7.82
C MET A 666 -6.89 -30.78 -9.06
N PRO A 667 -8.20 -30.98 -9.25
CA PRO A 667 -8.91 -30.35 -10.35
C PRO A 667 -8.91 -28.84 -10.15
N LEU A 668 -8.57 -28.11 -11.21
CA LEU A 668 -8.61 -26.65 -11.21
C LEU A 668 -9.98 -26.15 -11.63
N ASN A 669 -10.69 -26.85 -12.52
CA ASN A 669 -12.11 -26.61 -12.80
C ASN A 669 -12.97 -27.88 -12.54
N GLY A 670 -14.17 -27.69 -12.01
CA GLY A 670 -15.17 -28.69 -11.67
C GLY A 670 -15.96 -29.22 -12.87
N VAL A 671 -15.40 -29.12 -14.08
CA VAL A 671 -15.98 -29.63 -15.34
C VAL A 671 -16.10 -31.16 -15.34
N ASP A 672 -15.59 -31.83 -14.30
CA ASP A 672 -15.79 -33.27 -14.03
C ASP A 672 -17.20 -33.61 -13.51
N ARG A 673 -18.06 -32.62 -13.19
CA ARG A 673 -19.46 -32.85 -12.77
C ARG A 673 -20.42 -32.00 -13.62
N GLN A 674 -21.36 -32.66 -14.30
CA GLN A 674 -22.47 -31.99 -14.99
C GLN A 674 -23.34 -31.24 -13.96
N VAL A 675 -23.12 -29.94 -13.78
CA VAL A 675 -23.95 -29.09 -12.93
C VAL A 675 -24.43 -27.89 -13.73
N THR A 676 -25.73 -27.70 -13.82
CA THR A 676 -26.38 -26.58 -14.53
C THR A 676 -26.70 -25.44 -13.54
N SER A 677 -26.25 -24.22 -13.87
CA SER A 677 -26.64 -23.01 -13.12
C SER A 677 -28.12 -22.69 -13.35
N ARG A 678 -28.77 -22.08 -12.36
CA ARG A 678 -30.16 -21.60 -12.45
C ARG A 678 -30.18 -20.08 -12.49
N THR A 679 -30.79 -19.52 -13.53
CA THR A 679 -31.02 -18.07 -13.64
C THR A 679 -32.45 -17.75 -13.21
N LEU A 680 -32.59 -16.85 -12.25
CA LEU A 680 -33.85 -16.30 -11.76
C LEU A 680 -33.94 -14.84 -12.21
N ARG A 681 -35.14 -14.40 -12.59
CA ARG A 681 -35.41 -13.00 -12.91
C ARG A 681 -36.37 -12.42 -11.89
N LEU A 682 -35.94 -11.34 -11.26
CA LEU A 682 -36.71 -10.51 -10.34
C LEU A 682 -37.23 -9.30 -11.12
N PRO A 683 -38.52 -9.23 -11.42
CA PRO A 683 -39.06 -8.14 -12.22
C PRO A 683 -38.94 -6.79 -11.50
N LEU A 684 -39.03 -6.77 -10.17
CA LEU A 684 -38.99 -5.55 -9.37
C LEU A 684 -38.48 -5.82 -7.94
N LEU A 685 -37.56 -4.99 -7.45
CA LEU A 685 -37.21 -4.86 -6.03
C LEU A 685 -37.32 -3.38 -5.62
N LYS A 686 -38.37 -3.05 -4.86
CA LYS A 686 -38.68 -1.68 -4.42
C LYS A 686 -37.62 -1.13 -3.44
N PRO A 687 -37.54 0.20 -3.23
CA PRO A 687 -36.74 0.79 -2.13
C PRO A 687 -37.05 0.13 -0.78
N GLY A 688 -36.01 -0.21 -0.02
CA GLY A 688 -36.11 -0.98 1.23
C GLY A 688 -36.53 -2.45 1.05
N GLY A 689 -36.82 -2.86 -0.18
CA GLY A 689 -37.26 -4.20 -0.53
C GLY A 689 -36.18 -5.23 -0.28
N ARG A 690 -36.62 -6.40 0.20
CA ARG A 690 -35.78 -7.56 0.51
C ARG A 690 -36.29 -8.75 -0.28
N TRP A 691 -35.41 -9.47 -0.94
CA TRP A 691 -35.73 -10.72 -1.63
C TRP A 691 -34.80 -11.83 -1.16
N GLU A 692 -35.38 -12.84 -0.52
CA GLU A 692 -34.65 -14.00 -0.02
C GLU A 692 -34.44 -15.02 -1.13
N MET A 693 -33.22 -15.54 -1.26
CA MET A 693 -32.92 -16.49 -2.31
C MET A 693 -33.53 -17.88 -2.04
N PRO A 694 -34.31 -18.46 -2.96
CA PRO A 694 -35.02 -19.72 -2.74
C PRO A 694 -34.16 -20.99 -2.88
N VAL A 695 -32.87 -20.87 -3.23
CA VAL A 695 -31.95 -22.01 -3.43
C VAL A 695 -30.60 -21.72 -2.77
N THR A 696 -29.91 -22.74 -2.28
CA THR A 696 -28.55 -22.62 -1.75
C THR A 696 -27.66 -23.57 -2.56
N PRO A 697 -26.43 -23.16 -2.94
CA PRO A 697 -25.76 -21.86 -2.72
C PRO A 697 -25.68 -20.90 -3.92
N LEU A 698 -25.44 -19.63 -3.61
CA LEU A 698 -25.45 -18.49 -4.54
C LEU A 698 -24.04 -18.12 -5.03
N ILE A 699 -23.97 -17.54 -6.24
CA ILE A 699 -22.75 -16.90 -6.76
C ILE A 699 -22.98 -15.40 -6.97
N TRP A 700 -24.02 -14.94 -7.70
CA TRP A 700 -24.22 -13.51 -8.00
C TRP A 700 -25.66 -13.05 -8.36
N ALA A 701 -25.88 -11.73 -8.35
CA ALA A 701 -26.99 -11.05 -9.04
C ALA A 701 -26.47 -9.79 -9.75
N ALA A 702 -27.24 -9.25 -10.69
CA ALA A 702 -27.02 -7.97 -11.37
C ALA A 702 -28.36 -7.41 -11.87
N ASP A 703 -28.55 -6.10 -11.82
CA ASP A 703 -29.59 -5.45 -12.61
C ASP A 703 -29.10 -5.24 -14.07
N PRO A 704 -29.95 -4.75 -15.00
CA PRO A 704 -29.55 -4.53 -16.40
C PRO A 704 -28.32 -3.61 -16.57
N ASP A 705 -27.96 -2.87 -15.54
CA ASP A 705 -26.85 -1.92 -15.51
C ASP A 705 -25.64 -2.46 -14.69
N GLY A 706 -25.63 -3.74 -14.33
CA GLY A 706 -24.49 -4.40 -13.69
C GLY A 706 -24.23 -4.00 -12.22
N ARG A 707 -25.22 -3.42 -11.52
CA ARG A 707 -25.00 -2.76 -10.22
C ARG A 707 -24.83 -3.69 -9.02
N ILE A 708 -25.29 -4.93 -9.12
CA ILE A 708 -25.00 -5.93 -8.10
C ILE A 708 -23.81 -6.74 -8.60
N ALA A 709 -22.90 -7.01 -7.69
CA ALA A 709 -22.01 -8.12 -7.86
C ALA A 709 -21.80 -8.84 -6.54
N GLU A 710 -22.25 -10.10 -6.55
CA GLU A 710 -22.01 -11.17 -5.58
C GLU A 710 -22.58 -11.04 -4.16
N SER A 711 -23.10 -12.18 -3.67
CA SER A 711 -23.19 -12.46 -2.24
C SER A 711 -22.05 -13.41 -1.89
N ASN A 712 -21.02 -12.88 -1.26
CA ASN A 712 -20.03 -13.67 -0.54
C ASN A 712 -19.40 -12.78 0.53
N GLU A 713 -18.85 -13.42 1.55
CA GLU A 713 -18.14 -12.73 2.63
C GLU A 713 -16.78 -12.17 2.14
N GLY A 714 -16.36 -12.49 0.90
CA GLY A 714 -15.27 -11.84 0.18
C GLY A 714 -15.61 -11.63 -1.30
N ASN A 715 -15.66 -10.38 -1.78
CA ASN A 715 -16.14 -10.04 -3.14
C ASN A 715 -15.25 -10.65 -4.23
N ASN A 716 -15.78 -11.50 -5.10
CA ASN A 716 -15.26 -11.64 -6.46
C ASN A 716 -16.24 -10.94 -7.43
N LEU A 717 -15.81 -10.61 -8.64
CA LEU A 717 -16.64 -9.87 -9.59
C LEU A 717 -16.42 -10.34 -11.02
N TYR A 718 -17.49 -10.84 -11.62
CA TYR A 718 -17.66 -10.99 -13.06
C TYR A 718 -18.42 -9.78 -13.64
N ILE A 719 -17.90 -9.18 -14.71
CA ILE A 719 -18.63 -8.26 -15.61
C ILE A 719 -18.75 -8.96 -16.98
N PRO A 720 -19.95 -9.31 -17.48
CA PRO A 720 -20.15 -9.44 -18.90
C PRO A 720 -20.33 -8.03 -19.47
N ILE A 721 -19.38 -7.57 -20.29
CA ILE A 721 -19.59 -6.39 -21.13
C ILE A 721 -20.69 -6.76 -22.12
N ALA A 722 -21.92 -6.32 -21.87
CA ALA A 722 -22.94 -6.29 -22.90
C ALA A 722 -22.63 -5.12 -23.83
N ARG A 723 -21.88 -5.36 -24.91
CA ARG A 723 -21.94 -4.48 -26.08
C ARG A 723 -23.36 -4.60 -26.64
N ARG A 724 -24.10 -3.50 -26.67
CA ARG A 724 -25.04 -3.26 -27.76
C ARG A 724 -24.31 -2.53 -28.86
#